data_AF-A0A6G7XZV7-F1
#
_entry.id   AF-A0A6G7XZV7-F1
#
_cell.length_a   1.000
_cell.length_b   1.000
_cell.length_c   1.000
_cell.angle_alpha   90.00
_cell.angle_beta   90.00
_cell.angle_gamma   90.00
#
_symmetry.space_group_name_H-M   'P 1'
#
loop_
_entity.id
_entity.type
_entity.pdbx_description
1 polymer ?
#
loop_
_entity_poly.entity_id
_entity_poly.type
_entity_poly.pdbx_seq_one_letter_code
_entity_poly.pdbx_strand_id
1 'polypeptide(L)'
;MTEKNDKTMEMKKPSNPKPTPKKKKPKGPHRGARIVASILIFITASAVLVTGVVGIYAANQISKTQNYTTEDFISMANSKIYAADGDEDGVEIHNAGIKKRENISYDELSTSLIDAFVATEDSRFFEHNGFDIPRFTKAAIENVLDSLKSGSLSFGQGGSTFTMQLIKNTVFMNDGSDGGEVIAVEGGSSGISRKVQEIYLAQHLESTGVLSKKLILELYLNRIDFGAGNNIVGVENSSQAYFGKSASDLNTVESAFMAGVINAPFAYSPYSSLKLANERTQNVLYLMHYHGYISDEEYELSKNVKIEDLLSDKSTGLSPDLPYQAYIDAVYKEVEDLTGLNPATTPMRIYTAMNVDVQESIDKVQNREVDYLNYDYGYDKPTKVQIGSAVVNNQTGEIIGTFGGYDRNAALLNDRATRIAVQPASTMKPVVSYAPAFEYLGWATDHIIEDVPIEANGLILKNYDDRYEGQIPLNRAIGDSRNIPAIKAFLDVQDTLGYDGYMKYFENLGLPYNEDNFGWPYAIGNDSFKLTPAQMAAATGALFNEGKYNKPHTVRRIEFEDGREPYYPDSTPTQALSPGAAYMATRGMKYVVDSNTNSYTQPLMRSYTTFGKTGTNEWDAESAAHIGVPAYSSKSRLMIAATDQFTIATWAGFDESDENSWFDNYQKDLNIPGELNSYLLDVLYDSYGPGYDLAVPGDVVQISHIKGPFPYQSPVADMDPELVSTGYILSKYAKLTEAKPQELLELASNPKLAHTQNGADVKLTVTMDPYPDETKVTASDNRDLTVTYPGGGTYTIPGGKIYDEAWIFGAVRYKSEVYVNGVLVEEKMDDKNIQAFDIKVDPTIKSEIKVVSYYTFDKSGKKSSPRESILSIEATKDNSVTAPSFVGRSLGEFMQWVNANKIPTPTVNYTVDNTVDYATIRSLTPDPSGKSYKPQELLGLKLTVDVSDYQISADGALTVGQFRQSFGTMVAPSNPAADDDKIITGFIFGGETVNSFRMSDRFGGSVTLKID
;
A
#
# COMPACT_ATOMS: atom_id res chain seq x y z
N MET A 1 -92.87 -62.79 -6.58
CA MET A 1 -92.85 -63.73 -5.44
C MET A 1 -92.39 -62.89 -4.25
N THR A 2 -93.08 -62.66 -3.14
CA THR A 2 -94.28 -63.20 -2.44
C THR A 2 -95.48 -63.59 -3.34
N GLU A 3 -96.26 -64.67 -3.15
CA GLU A 3 -96.67 -65.52 -1.99
C GLU A 3 -97.47 -64.79 -0.88
N LYS A 4 -98.78 -65.04 -0.75
CA LYS A 4 -99.47 -65.97 0.19
C LYS A 4 -99.69 -65.44 1.62
N ASN A 5 -100.89 -65.72 2.14
CA ASN A 5 -101.43 -65.53 3.49
C ASN A 5 -101.79 -64.11 3.96
N ASP A 6 -103.02 -63.84 4.40
CA ASP A 6 -104.38 -64.00 3.83
C ASP A 6 -105.31 -63.30 4.84
N LYS A 7 -106.37 -62.66 4.34
CA LYS A 7 -107.53 -62.13 5.09
C LYS A 7 -107.26 -60.97 6.08
N THR A 8 -108.11 -59.93 6.17
CA THR A 8 -109.34 -59.56 5.46
C THR A 8 -109.72 -58.18 5.97
N MET A 9 -110.38 -57.42 5.08
CA MET A 9 -111.51 -56.52 5.38
C MET A 9 -111.22 -55.26 6.19
N GLU A 10 -111.81 -54.09 5.94
CA GLU A 10 -112.74 -53.49 4.98
C GLU A 10 -113.05 -52.15 5.70
N MET A 11 -113.21 -50.98 5.09
CA MET A 11 -114.46 -50.54 4.46
C MET A 11 -114.42 -49.00 4.32
N LYS A 12 -114.92 -48.53 3.16
CA LYS A 12 -115.85 -47.38 2.95
C LYS A 12 -115.30 -45.95 3.18
N LYS A 13 -115.63 -44.92 2.40
CA LYS A 13 -116.67 -44.62 1.36
C LYS A 13 -116.43 -43.13 0.93
N PRO A 14 -117.23 -42.49 0.05
CA PRO A 14 -117.76 -42.87 -1.26
C PRO A 14 -117.47 -41.80 -2.35
N SER A 15 -117.89 -42.10 -3.58
CA SER A 15 -117.67 -41.43 -4.86
C SER A 15 -118.69 -40.34 -5.28
N ASN A 16 -118.19 -39.40 -6.11
CA ASN A 16 -118.83 -38.63 -7.22
C ASN A 16 -119.87 -37.51 -6.92
N PRO A 17 -120.14 -36.55 -7.84
CA PRO A 17 -119.59 -36.30 -9.20
C PRO A 17 -119.18 -34.83 -9.55
N LYS A 18 -118.73 -34.68 -10.80
CA LYS A 18 -118.09 -33.56 -11.56
C LYS A 18 -118.88 -32.23 -11.67
N PRO A 19 -118.19 -31.12 -12.04
CA PRO A 19 -118.28 -30.62 -13.44
C PRO A 19 -116.97 -30.05 -14.03
N THR A 20 -116.85 -30.13 -15.36
CA THR A 20 -115.87 -29.49 -16.26
C THR A 20 -116.29 -28.04 -16.65
N PRO A 21 -115.53 -27.27 -17.46
CA PRO A 21 -114.14 -26.81 -17.33
C PRO A 21 -114.00 -25.28 -17.58
N LYS A 22 -112.90 -24.63 -17.18
CA LYS A 22 -112.45 -23.34 -17.78
C LYS A 22 -110.97 -23.40 -18.17
N LYS A 23 -110.68 -22.94 -19.39
CA LYS A 23 -109.37 -23.01 -20.09
C LYS A 23 -108.38 -21.92 -19.65
N LYS A 24 -107.11 -22.33 -19.79
CA LYS A 24 -105.77 -21.78 -19.52
C LYS A 24 -105.41 -20.38 -20.08
N LYS A 25 -104.35 -19.77 -19.51
CA LYS A 25 -103.26 -19.10 -20.25
C LYS A 25 -102.01 -20.00 -20.29
N PRO A 26 -101.29 -20.11 -21.42
CA PRO A 26 -100.15 -21.03 -21.55
C PRO A 26 -98.83 -20.40 -21.07
N LYS A 27 -98.04 -21.14 -20.28
CA LYS A 27 -96.59 -20.93 -20.16
C LYS A 27 -95.94 -21.84 -21.21
N GLY A 28 -95.26 -21.26 -22.20
CA GLY A 28 -94.56 -22.02 -23.24
C GLY A 28 -93.42 -22.85 -22.66
N PRO A 29 -93.20 -24.10 -23.13
CA PRO A 29 -92.04 -24.88 -22.76
C PRO A 29 -90.80 -24.39 -23.53
N HIS A 30 -89.60 -24.68 -23.01
CA HIS A 30 -88.28 -24.49 -23.63
C HIS A 30 -87.49 -23.19 -23.38
N ARG A 31 -87.62 -22.48 -22.25
CA ARG A 31 -86.56 -21.51 -21.86
C ARG A 31 -85.26 -22.20 -21.41
N GLY A 32 -85.35 -23.25 -20.59
CA GLY A 32 -84.18 -24.00 -20.13
C GLY A 32 -83.44 -24.74 -21.24
N ALA A 33 -84.18 -25.42 -22.13
CA ALA A 33 -83.58 -26.15 -23.26
C ALA A 33 -82.91 -25.22 -24.30
N ARG A 34 -83.42 -24.00 -24.49
CA ARG A 34 -82.79 -22.99 -25.36
C ARG A 34 -81.52 -22.41 -24.74
N ILE A 35 -81.47 -22.21 -23.42
CA ILE A 35 -80.27 -21.76 -22.72
C ILE A 35 -79.17 -22.82 -22.80
N VAL A 36 -79.48 -24.10 -22.55
CA VAL A 36 -78.52 -25.20 -22.67
C VAL A 36 -78.03 -25.37 -24.12
N ALA A 37 -78.92 -25.29 -25.11
CA ALA A 37 -78.53 -25.33 -26.52
C ALA A 37 -77.67 -24.12 -26.93
N SER A 38 -77.98 -22.91 -26.44
CA SER A 38 -77.15 -21.72 -26.68
C SER A 38 -75.77 -21.82 -26.03
N ILE A 39 -75.68 -22.40 -24.83
CA ILE A 39 -74.39 -22.67 -24.16
C ILE A 39 -73.59 -23.71 -24.94
N LEU A 40 -74.21 -24.80 -25.38
CA LEU A 40 -73.55 -25.82 -26.19
C LEU A 40 -73.09 -25.29 -27.54
N ILE A 41 -73.91 -24.48 -28.22
CA ILE A 41 -73.53 -23.80 -29.47
C ILE A 41 -72.39 -22.81 -29.21
N PHE A 42 -72.42 -22.05 -28.12
CA PHE A 42 -71.36 -21.13 -27.75
C PHE A 42 -70.05 -21.87 -27.43
N ILE A 43 -70.10 -22.96 -26.68
CA ILE A 43 -68.93 -23.81 -26.39
C ILE A 43 -68.39 -24.43 -27.68
N THR A 44 -69.26 -24.94 -28.55
CA THR A 44 -68.85 -25.55 -29.82
C THR A 44 -68.26 -24.51 -30.77
N ALA A 45 -68.89 -23.34 -30.90
CA ALA A 45 -68.38 -22.23 -31.71
C ALA A 45 -67.06 -21.69 -31.16
N SER A 46 -66.94 -21.58 -29.84
CA SER A 46 -65.69 -21.19 -29.17
C SER A 46 -64.60 -22.23 -29.39
N ALA A 47 -64.91 -23.53 -29.30
CA ALA A 47 -63.97 -24.60 -29.57
C ALA A 47 -63.48 -24.61 -31.02
N VAL A 48 -64.37 -24.43 -32.00
CA VAL A 48 -64.01 -24.30 -33.42
C VAL A 48 -63.14 -23.06 -33.66
N LEU A 49 -63.48 -21.92 -33.05
CA LEU A 49 -62.74 -20.66 -33.22
C LEU A 49 -61.35 -20.75 -32.58
N VAL A 50 -61.25 -21.31 -31.38
CA VAL A 50 -59.98 -21.61 -30.71
C VAL A 50 -59.15 -22.60 -31.55
N THR A 51 -59.76 -23.66 -32.08
CA THR A 51 -59.06 -24.63 -32.93
C THR A 51 -58.53 -23.99 -34.22
N GLY A 52 -59.31 -23.10 -34.85
CA GLY A 52 -58.88 -22.34 -36.03
C GLY A 52 -57.71 -21.38 -35.73
N VAL A 53 -57.78 -20.63 -34.62
CA VAL A 53 -56.70 -19.73 -34.20
C VAL A 53 -55.42 -20.49 -33.85
N VAL A 54 -55.53 -21.60 -33.09
CA VAL A 54 -54.41 -22.47 -32.76
C VAL A 54 -53.81 -23.09 -34.02
N GLY A 55 -54.64 -23.52 -34.98
CA GLY A 55 -54.19 -24.07 -36.26
C GLY A 55 -53.42 -23.05 -37.12
N ILE A 56 -53.91 -21.82 -37.23
CA ILE A 56 -53.23 -20.73 -37.95
C ILE A 56 -51.90 -20.38 -37.28
N TYR A 57 -51.91 -20.27 -35.95
CA TYR A 57 -50.69 -20.02 -35.18
C TYR A 57 -49.67 -21.15 -35.37
N ALA A 58 -50.11 -22.41 -35.31
CA ALA A 58 -49.23 -23.55 -35.52
C ALA A 58 -48.64 -23.57 -36.94
N ALA A 59 -49.45 -23.34 -37.97
CA ALA A 59 -48.98 -23.25 -39.36
C ALA A 59 -47.94 -22.15 -39.56
N ASN A 60 -48.13 -20.99 -38.93
CA ASN A 60 -47.16 -19.89 -38.96
C ASN A 60 -45.82 -20.29 -38.32
N GLN A 61 -45.83 -20.96 -37.16
CA GLN A 61 -44.59 -21.41 -36.52
C GLN A 61 -43.89 -22.51 -37.33
N ILE A 62 -44.66 -23.42 -37.93
CA ILE A 62 -44.14 -24.47 -38.82
C ILE A 62 -43.44 -23.85 -40.03
N SER A 63 -44.01 -22.80 -40.63
CA SER A 63 -43.40 -22.13 -41.80
C SER A 63 -42.04 -21.48 -41.54
N LYS A 64 -41.67 -21.30 -40.26
CA LYS A 64 -40.37 -20.78 -39.83
C LYS A 64 -39.33 -21.87 -39.55
N THR A 65 -39.71 -23.14 -39.63
CA THR A 65 -38.78 -24.26 -39.41
C THR A 65 -37.93 -24.51 -40.65
N GLN A 66 -36.66 -24.88 -40.43
CA GLN A 66 -35.73 -25.26 -41.50
C GLN A 66 -35.79 -26.77 -41.75
N ASN A 67 -35.31 -27.21 -42.92
CA ASN A 67 -35.15 -28.62 -43.21
C ASN A 67 -33.82 -29.11 -42.62
N TYR A 68 -33.85 -30.25 -41.93
CA TYR A 68 -32.66 -30.90 -41.38
C TYR A 68 -32.43 -32.25 -42.07
N THR A 69 -31.16 -32.62 -42.19
CA THR A 69 -30.67 -33.89 -42.70
C THR A 69 -30.15 -34.75 -41.55
N THR A 70 -29.88 -36.03 -41.80
CA THR A 70 -29.31 -36.92 -40.79
C THR A 70 -27.93 -36.44 -40.34
N GLU A 71 -27.13 -35.85 -41.24
CA GLU A 71 -25.80 -35.35 -40.93
C GLU A 71 -25.84 -34.21 -39.92
N ASP A 72 -26.86 -33.34 -39.97
CA ASP A 72 -27.06 -32.27 -38.97
C ASP A 72 -27.26 -32.80 -37.54
N PHE A 73 -27.58 -34.09 -37.39
CA PHE A 73 -27.67 -34.78 -36.11
C PHE A 73 -26.51 -35.76 -35.87
N ILE A 74 -25.61 -36.00 -36.83
CA ILE A 74 -24.44 -36.89 -36.67
C ILE A 74 -23.14 -36.07 -36.58
N SER A 75 -22.93 -35.12 -37.49
CA SER A 75 -21.80 -34.20 -37.46
C SER A 75 -22.02 -33.16 -36.37
N MET A 76 -21.34 -33.33 -35.23
CA MET A 76 -21.19 -32.27 -34.27
C MET A 76 -19.71 -32.12 -34.00
N ALA A 77 -19.13 -31.03 -34.52
CA ALA A 77 -17.78 -30.62 -34.17
C ALA A 77 -17.68 -30.51 -32.64
N ASN A 78 -16.57 -30.94 -32.06
CA ASN A 78 -16.30 -30.68 -30.66
C ASN A 78 -15.67 -29.29 -30.54
N SER A 79 -15.85 -28.63 -29.39
CA SER A 79 -15.03 -27.47 -29.10
C SER A 79 -13.56 -27.87 -28.96
N LYS A 80 -12.68 -27.07 -29.52
CA LYS A 80 -11.23 -27.28 -29.46
C LYS A 80 -10.58 -26.07 -28.81
N ILE A 81 -9.70 -26.30 -27.85
CA ILE A 81 -8.92 -25.26 -27.21
C ILE A 81 -7.48 -25.39 -27.66
N TYR A 82 -6.91 -24.27 -28.07
CA TYR A 82 -5.56 -24.14 -28.58
C TYR A 82 -4.72 -23.31 -27.60
N ALA A 83 -3.54 -23.81 -27.24
CA ALA A 83 -2.51 -23.07 -26.52
C ALA A 83 -1.73 -22.16 -27.46
N ALA A 84 -1.05 -21.17 -26.88
CA ALA A 84 -0.13 -20.32 -27.60
C ALA A 84 1.25 -21.00 -27.71
N ASP A 85 1.61 -21.54 -28.88
CA ASP A 85 2.93 -22.17 -29.10
C ASP A 85 3.81 -21.49 -30.17
N GLY A 86 3.42 -20.32 -30.68
CA GLY A 86 4.20 -19.57 -31.67
C GLY A 86 3.74 -19.72 -33.12
N ASP A 87 2.75 -20.58 -33.40
CA ASP A 87 2.02 -20.60 -34.68
C ASP A 87 0.65 -19.89 -34.58
N GLU A 88 0.15 -19.29 -35.68
CA GLU A 88 -1.14 -18.57 -35.73
C GLU A 88 -2.35 -19.47 -35.37
N ASP A 89 -2.20 -20.79 -35.54
CA ASP A 89 -3.23 -21.79 -35.28
C ASP A 89 -3.12 -22.45 -33.87
N GLY A 90 -2.01 -22.25 -33.15
CA GLY A 90 -1.76 -22.82 -31.82
C GLY A 90 -1.71 -24.35 -31.74
N VAL A 91 -1.40 -24.89 -30.54
CA VAL A 91 -1.40 -26.34 -30.27
C VAL A 91 -2.73 -26.75 -29.64
N GLU A 92 -3.43 -27.73 -30.23
CA GLU A 92 -4.66 -28.29 -29.65
C GLU A 92 -4.32 -28.97 -28.31
N ILE A 93 -4.72 -28.34 -27.20
CA ILE A 93 -4.47 -28.81 -25.83
C ILE A 93 -5.71 -29.43 -25.19
N HIS A 94 -6.88 -29.12 -25.73
CA HIS A 94 -8.12 -29.72 -25.31
C HIS A 94 -9.05 -29.88 -26.51
N ASN A 95 -9.71 -31.03 -26.53
CA ASN A 95 -10.79 -31.29 -27.45
C ASN A 95 -11.94 -31.78 -26.60
N ALA A 96 -13.00 -30.98 -26.51
CA ALA A 96 -14.19 -31.26 -25.71
C ALA A 96 -14.90 -32.57 -26.13
N GLY A 97 -14.42 -33.28 -27.15
CA GLY A 97 -14.78 -34.66 -27.42
C GLY A 97 -13.66 -35.55 -27.94
N ILE A 98 -12.41 -35.35 -27.51
CA ILE A 98 -11.37 -36.40 -27.59
C ILE A 98 -10.70 -36.58 -26.22
N LYS A 99 -11.39 -37.33 -25.34
CA LYS A 99 -10.90 -38.59 -24.75
C LYS A 99 -12.11 -39.36 -24.19
N LYS A 100 -12.40 -40.49 -24.86
CA LYS A 100 -13.54 -41.42 -24.68
C LYS A 100 -14.95 -40.82 -24.88
N ARG A 101 -15.32 -40.52 -26.14
CA ARG A 101 -16.67 -40.88 -26.62
C ARG A 101 -16.51 -42.19 -27.38
N GLU A 102 -16.56 -43.33 -26.69
CA GLU A 102 -16.93 -44.56 -27.39
C GLU A 102 -18.43 -44.47 -27.64
N ASN A 103 -18.81 -43.95 -28.81
CA ASN A 103 -20.21 -44.01 -29.23
C ASN A 103 -20.57 -45.49 -29.38
N ILE A 104 -21.57 -45.93 -28.64
CA ILE A 104 -22.13 -47.26 -28.79
C ILE A 104 -23.31 -47.18 -29.74
N SER A 105 -23.35 -48.06 -30.74
CA SER A 105 -24.47 -48.09 -31.67
C SER A 105 -25.72 -48.66 -30.99
N TYR A 106 -26.90 -48.36 -31.52
CA TYR A 106 -28.15 -48.90 -30.95
C TYR A 106 -28.12 -50.42 -30.77
N ASP A 107 -27.55 -51.14 -31.74
CA ASP A 107 -27.54 -52.61 -31.76
C ASP A 107 -26.56 -53.23 -30.74
N GLU A 108 -25.69 -52.42 -30.13
CA GLU A 108 -24.75 -52.83 -29.09
C GLU A 108 -25.27 -52.53 -27.66
N LEU A 109 -26.28 -51.66 -27.52
CA LEU A 109 -26.88 -51.35 -26.22
C LEU A 109 -27.55 -52.59 -25.60
N SER A 110 -27.41 -52.78 -24.29
CA SER A 110 -28.14 -53.86 -23.61
C SER A 110 -29.66 -53.65 -23.73
N THR A 111 -30.42 -54.75 -23.88
CA THR A 111 -31.88 -54.68 -23.94
C THR A 111 -32.45 -54.05 -22.67
N SER A 112 -31.90 -54.41 -21.50
CA SER A 112 -32.30 -53.85 -20.22
C SER A 112 -32.11 -52.32 -20.15
N LEU A 113 -31.07 -51.79 -20.79
CA LEU A 113 -30.81 -50.35 -20.86
C LEU A 113 -31.83 -49.64 -21.74
N ILE A 114 -32.10 -50.18 -22.94
CA ILE A 114 -33.13 -49.66 -23.83
C ILE A 114 -34.48 -49.65 -23.11
N ASP A 115 -34.84 -50.78 -22.49
CA ASP A 115 -36.10 -50.95 -21.79
C ASP A 115 -36.24 -50.01 -20.59
N ALA A 116 -35.17 -49.79 -19.81
CA ALA A 116 -35.18 -48.88 -18.68
C ALA A 116 -35.44 -47.43 -19.10
N PHE A 117 -34.75 -46.98 -20.15
CA PHE A 117 -34.92 -45.65 -20.71
C PHE A 117 -36.31 -45.47 -21.31
N VAL A 118 -36.75 -46.41 -22.15
CA VAL A 118 -38.07 -46.35 -22.77
C VAL A 118 -39.17 -46.38 -21.70
N ALA A 119 -39.12 -47.28 -20.73
CA ALA A 119 -40.11 -47.36 -19.66
C ALA A 119 -40.23 -46.06 -18.85
N THR A 120 -39.11 -45.38 -18.59
CA THR A 120 -39.06 -44.19 -17.72
C THR A 120 -39.38 -42.91 -18.47
N GLU A 121 -38.74 -42.71 -19.61
CA GLU A 121 -38.76 -41.44 -20.34
C GLU A 121 -39.80 -41.41 -21.45
N ASP A 122 -40.13 -42.55 -22.09
CA ASP A 122 -41.07 -42.59 -23.23
C ASP A 122 -41.64 -44.00 -23.52
N SER A 123 -42.53 -44.50 -22.66
CA SER A 123 -42.94 -45.93 -22.66
C SER A 123 -43.70 -46.43 -23.88
N ARG A 124 -44.03 -45.55 -24.83
CA ARG A 124 -44.61 -45.91 -26.13
C ARG A 124 -43.76 -45.41 -27.29
N PHE A 125 -42.46 -45.18 -27.06
CA PHE A 125 -41.54 -44.61 -28.03
C PHE A 125 -41.61 -45.31 -29.40
N PHE A 126 -41.65 -46.64 -29.42
CA PHE A 126 -41.71 -47.42 -30.65
C PHE A 126 -43.10 -47.46 -31.32
N GLU A 127 -44.16 -46.97 -30.65
CA GLU A 127 -45.53 -46.98 -31.17
C GLU A 127 -45.93 -45.66 -31.86
N HIS A 128 -45.32 -44.54 -31.49
CA HIS A 128 -45.66 -43.21 -32.04
C HIS A 128 -44.61 -42.69 -33.02
N ASN A 129 -44.99 -41.72 -33.86
CA ASN A 129 -44.08 -41.07 -34.83
C ASN A 129 -43.66 -39.68 -34.30
N GLY A 130 -42.68 -39.61 -33.42
CA GLY A 130 -42.10 -38.36 -32.89
C GLY A 130 -42.90 -37.63 -31.82
N PHE A 131 -44.23 -37.73 -31.82
CA PHE A 131 -45.10 -37.08 -30.84
C PHE A 131 -46.17 -38.04 -30.31
N ASP A 132 -46.27 -38.12 -28.99
CA ASP A 132 -47.20 -39.02 -28.32
C ASP A 132 -48.49 -38.31 -27.85
N ILE A 133 -49.56 -38.44 -28.65
CA ILE A 133 -50.84 -37.76 -28.41
C ILE A 133 -51.51 -38.16 -27.08
N PRO A 134 -51.71 -39.45 -26.72
CA PRO A 134 -52.34 -39.77 -25.45
C PRO A 134 -51.52 -39.35 -24.23
N ARG A 135 -50.18 -39.43 -24.29
CA ARG A 135 -49.30 -38.95 -23.21
C ARG A 135 -49.35 -37.44 -23.08
N PHE A 136 -49.25 -36.70 -24.19
CA PHE A 136 -49.36 -35.25 -24.19
C PHE A 136 -50.73 -34.80 -23.67
N THR A 137 -51.81 -35.46 -24.09
CA THR A 137 -53.18 -35.14 -23.64
C THR A 137 -53.35 -35.42 -22.14
N LYS A 138 -52.81 -36.54 -21.64
CA LYS A 138 -52.82 -36.86 -20.21
C LYS A 138 -52.05 -35.80 -19.41
N ALA A 139 -50.82 -35.49 -19.81
CA ALA A 139 -50.01 -34.46 -19.16
C ALA A 139 -50.67 -33.08 -19.21
N ALA A 140 -51.30 -32.71 -20.33
CA ALA A 140 -52.04 -31.45 -20.44
C ALA A 140 -53.25 -31.40 -19.48
N ILE A 141 -54.00 -32.50 -19.34
CA ILE A 141 -55.11 -32.59 -18.38
C ILE A 141 -54.60 -32.51 -16.94
N GLU A 142 -53.55 -33.24 -16.59
CA GLU A 142 -52.93 -33.21 -15.25
C GLU A 142 -52.42 -31.80 -14.92
N ASN A 143 -51.71 -31.16 -15.83
CA ASN A 143 -51.24 -29.78 -15.68
C ASN A 143 -52.39 -28.79 -15.54
N VAL A 144 -53.48 -28.94 -16.30
CA VAL A 144 -54.68 -28.08 -16.15
C VAL A 144 -55.37 -28.32 -14.81
N LEU A 145 -55.52 -29.58 -14.38
CA LEU A 145 -56.10 -29.92 -13.08
C LEU A 145 -55.28 -29.40 -11.92
N ASP A 146 -53.95 -29.46 -12.01
CA ASP A 146 -53.05 -28.94 -10.98
C ASP A 146 -52.95 -27.41 -11.03
N SER A 147 -53.06 -26.80 -12.20
CA SER A 147 -53.19 -25.33 -12.35
C SER A 147 -54.48 -24.82 -11.72
N LEU A 148 -55.57 -25.59 -11.81
CA LEU A 148 -56.84 -25.29 -11.13
C LEU A 148 -56.76 -25.43 -9.61
N LYS A 149 -55.87 -26.29 -9.09
CA LYS A 149 -55.63 -26.45 -7.64
C LYS A 149 -54.63 -25.44 -7.08
N SER A 150 -53.63 -25.06 -7.86
CA SER A 150 -52.49 -24.24 -7.43
C SER A 150 -52.62 -22.76 -7.79
N GLY A 151 -53.54 -22.38 -8.68
CA GLY A 151 -53.76 -20.99 -9.10
C GLY A 151 -52.71 -20.44 -10.06
N SER A 152 -51.77 -21.27 -10.52
CA SER A 152 -50.71 -20.90 -11.49
C SER A 152 -50.70 -21.87 -12.66
N LEU A 153 -50.59 -21.35 -13.89
CA LEU A 153 -50.49 -22.16 -15.11
C LEU A 153 -49.05 -22.64 -15.32
N SER A 154 -48.81 -23.95 -15.17
CA SER A 154 -47.54 -24.59 -15.54
C SER A 154 -47.75 -25.51 -16.75
N PHE A 155 -46.96 -25.33 -17.81
CA PHE A 155 -47.02 -26.15 -19.04
C PHE A 155 -45.74 -26.98 -19.27
N GLY A 156 -44.99 -27.27 -18.20
CA GLY A 156 -43.58 -27.67 -18.33
C GLY A 156 -43.22 -29.15 -18.23
N GLN A 157 -44.09 -30.04 -17.71
CA GLN A 157 -43.62 -31.37 -17.26
C GLN A 157 -44.54 -32.51 -17.74
N GLY A 158 -43.93 -33.61 -18.22
CA GLY A 158 -44.56 -34.93 -18.41
C GLY A 158 -44.89 -35.41 -19.84
N GLY A 159 -44.85 -34.52 -20.85
CA GLY A 159 -45.37 -34.82 -22.20
C GLY A 159 -44.37 -34.89 -23.37
N SER A 160 -43.05 -34.74 -23.15
CA SER A 160 -42.04 -34.75 -24.23
C SER A 160 -41.58 -36.18 -24.55
N THR A 161 -41.35 -36.48 -25.83
CA THR A 161 -40.81 -37.76 -26.33
C THR A 161 -39.28 -37.68 -26.49
N PHE A 162 -38.58 -38.82 -26.67
CA PHE A 162 -37.13 -38.82 -26.95
C PHE A 162 -36.75 -37.91 -28.12
N THR A 163 -37.55 -37.94 -29.19
CA THR A 163 -37.33 -37.19 -30.42
C THR A 163 -37.46 -35.69 -30.18
N MET A 164 -38.47 -35.27 -29.41
CA MET A 164 -38.61 -33.87 -29.02
C MET A 164 -37.46 -33.41 -28.12
N GLN A 165 -36.98 -34.27 -27.23
CA GLN A 165 -35.82 -33.96 -26.38
C GLN A 165 -34.53 -33.83 -27.21
N LEU A 166 -34.29 -34.75 -28.15
CA LEU A 166 -33.17 -34.69 -29.09
C LEU A 166 -33.20 -33.41 -29.94
N ILE A 167 -34.37 -33.07 -30.49
CA ILE A 167 -34.54 -31.85 -31.30
C ILE A 167 -34.39 -30.60 -30.44
N LYS A 168 -34.97 -30.56 -29.24
CA LYS A 168 -34.78 -29.45 -28.30
C LYS A 168 -33.29 -29.20 -28.07
N ASN A 169 -32.54 -30.26 -27.78
CA ASN A 169 -31.12 -30.18 -27.44
C ASN A 169 -30.21 -29.91 -28.66
N THR A 170 -30.65 -30.20 -29.89
CA THR A 170 -29.82 -30.01 -31.09
C THR A 170 -30.16 -28.73 -31.86
N VAL A 171 -31.46 -28.39 -31.93
CA VAL A 171 -31.98 -27.33 -32.80
C VAL A 171 -32.31 -26.05 -32.03
N PHE A 172 -32.82 -26.16 -30.79
CA PHE A 172 -33.43 -25.04 -30.07
C PHE A 172 -32.65 -24.54 -28.86
N MET A 173 -31.54 -25.17 -28.47
CA MET A 173 -30.67 -24.70 -27.37
C MET A 173 -30.07 -23.30 -27.62
N ASN A 174 -30.29 -22.71 -28.80
CA ASN A 174 -29.85 -21.36 -29.19
C ASN A 174 -30.86 -20.22 -28.89
N ASP A 175 -32.06 -20.45 -28.31
CA ASP A 175 -33.08 -19.38 -28.17
C ASP A 175 -33.24 -18.72 -26.78
N GLY A 176 -32.27 -18.93 -25.86
CA GLY A 176 -32.18 -18.19 -24.59
C GLY A 176 -33.26 -18.54 -23.56
N SER A 177 -33.90 -19.69 -23.68
CA SER A 177 -35.08 -20.06 -22.89
C SER A 177 -34.80 -20.74 -21.53
N ASP A 178 -33.56 -20.72 -21.05
CA ASP A 178 -33.16 -21.32 -19.76
C ASP A 178 -32.99 -20.30 -18.61
N GLY A 179 -33.61 -19.11 -18.72
CA GLY A 179 -33.77 -18.19 -17.59
C GLY A 179 -32.62 -17.21 -17.34
N GLY A 180 -31.71 -17.06 -18.31
CA GLY A 180 -30.85 -15.88 -18.41
C GLY A 180 -31.67 -14.63 -18.78
N GLU A 181 -31.25 -13.48 -18.28
CA GLU A 181 -31.92 -12.19 -18.49
C GLU A 181 -32.22 -11.96 -19.99
N VAL A 182 -33.47 -11.60 -20.29
CA VAL A 182 -33.98 -11.42 -21.65
C VAL A 182 -33.31 -10.21 -22.30
N ILE A 183 -32.20 -10.42 -23.02
CA ILE A 183 -31.81 -9.48 -24.06
C ILE A 183 -32.66 -9.81 -25.27
N ALA A 184 -33.68 -8.98 -25.48
CA ALA A 184 -34.61 -9.08 -26.58
C ALA A 184 -33.87 -8.98 -27.93
N VAL A 185 -33.52 -10.12 -28.50
CA VAL A 185 -33.24 -10.23 -29.94
C VAL A 185 -34.58 -10.14 -30.66
N GLU A 186 -34.67 -9.32 -31.70
CA GLU A 186 -35.85 -9.17 -32.55
C GLU A 186 -36.31 -10.52 -33.12
N GLY A 187 -37.28 -11.15 -32.45
CA GLY A 187 -37.88 -12.40 -32.92
C GLY A 187 -38.27 -13.37 -31.81
N GLY A 188 -38.95 -12.90 -30.76
CA GLY A 188 -39.36 -13.73 -29.63
C GLY A 188 -40.10 -15.01 -30.01
N SER A 189 -39.48 -16.16 -29.81
CA SER A 189 -40.16 -17.44 -29.64
C SER A 189 -40.61 -17.54 -28.18
N SER A 190 -41.88 -17.23 -27.91
CA SER A 190 -42.50 -17.65 -26.65
C SER A 190 -42.33 -19.17 -26.48
N GLY A 191 -42.23 -19.69 -25.24
CA GLY A 191 -42.05 -21.14 -25.01
C GLY A 191 -43.09 -22.05 -25.69
N ILE A 192 -44.28 -21.51 -26.02
CA ILE A 192 -45.31 -22.17 -26.81
C ILE A 192 -44.93 -22.25 -28.30
N SER A 193 -44.33 -21.20 -28.87
CA SER A 193 -43.87 -21.16 -30.27
C SER A 193 -42.82 -22.24 -30.51
N ARG A 194 -41.80 -22.30 -29.65
CA ARG A 194 -40.76 -23.34 -29.66
C ARG A 194 -41.38 -24.74 -29.56
N LYS A 195 -42.32 -24.94 -28.64
CA LYS A 195 -42.94 -26.25 -28.42
C LYS A 195 -43.73 -26.76 -29.63
N VAL A 196 -44.39 -25.87 -30.36
CA VAL A 196 -45.06 -26.21 -31.62
C VAL A 196 -44.05 -26.66 -32.68
N GLN A 197 -42.91 -25.97 -32.78
CA GLN A 197 -41.85 -26.32 -33.72
C GLN A 197 -41.17 -27.65 -33.35
N GLU A 198 -40.90 -27.90 -32.06
CA GLU A 198 -40.42 -29.19 -31.54
C GLU A 198 -41.35 -30.35 -31.96
N ILE A 199 -42.67 -30.19 -31.77
CA ILE A 199 -43.66 -31.23 -32.12
C ILE A 199 -43.65 -31.49 -33.63
N TYR A 200 -43.68 -30.43 -34.43
CA TYR A 200 -43.67 -30.57 -35.89
C TYR A 200 -42.39 -31.23 -36.38
N LEU A 201 -41.22 -30.76 -35.96
CA LEU A 201 -39.94 -31.33 -36.37
C LEU A 201 -39.82 -32.78 -35.90
N ALA A 202 -40.26 -33.12 -34.69
CA ALA A 202 -40.24 -34.50 -34.20
C ALA A 202 -41.07 -35.44 -35.08
N GLN A 203 -42.29 -35.02 -35.44
CA GLN A 203 -43.14 -35.79 -36.35
C GLN A 203 -42.55 -35.83 -37.77
N HIS A 204 -42.04 -34.71 -38.27
CA HIS A 204 -41.53 -34.58 -39.63
C HIS A 204 -40.26 -35.40 -39.85
N LEU A 205 -39.26 -35.26 -38.98
CA LEU A 205 -37.97 -35.93 -39.12
C LEU A 205 -38.09 -37.46 -38.94
N GLU A 206 -38.97 -37.93 -38.07
CA GLU A 206 -39.28 -39.36 -37.99
C GLU A 206 -40.08 -39.87 -39.19
N SER A 207 -41.16 -39.19 -39.57
CA SER A 207 -42.04 -39.66 -40.66
C SER A 207 -41.38 -39.64 -42.04
N THR A 208 -40.40 -38.76 -42.24
CA THR A 208 -39.59 -38.69 -43.46
C THR A 208 -38.39 -39.63 -43.44
N GLY A 209 -38.11 -40.29 -42.32
CA GLY A 209 -37.00 -41.23 -42.16
C GLY A 209 -35.62 -40.58 -42.01
N VAL A 210 -35.56 -39.26 -41.82
CA VAL A 210 -34.31 -38.53 -41.52
C VAL A 210 -33.73 -39.01 -40.19
N LEU A 211 -34.59 -39.26 -39.21
CA LEU A 211 -34.25 -39.84 -37.92
C LEU A 211 -35.03 -41.14 -37.69
N SER A 212 -34.33 -42.28 -37.68
CA SER A 212 -34.94 -43.57 -37.31
C SER A 212 -35.04 -43.73 -35.80
N LYS A 213 -35.98 -44.56 -35.30
CA LYS A 213 -36.14 -44.83 -33.86
C LYS A 213 -34.84 -45.28 -33.18
N LYS A 214 -34.11 -46.18 -33.84
CA LYS A 214 -32.81 -46.66 -33.37
C LYS A 214 -31.79 -45.53 -33.28
N LEU A 215 -31.67 -44.74 -34.36
CA LEU A 215 -30.76 -43.60 -34.40
C LEU A 215 -31.10 -42.53 -33.36
N ILE A 216 -32.38 -42.28 -33.09
CA ILE A 216 -32.81 -41.33 -32.05
C ILE A 216 -32.33 -41.77 -30.68
N LEU A 217 -32.54 -43.05 -30.32
CA LEU A 217 -32.07 -43.60 -29.04
C LEU A 217 -30.55 -43.61 -28.96
N GLU A 218 -29.87 -44.02 -30.03
CA GLU A 218 -28.40 -43.98 -30.12
C GLU A 218 -27.85 -42.57 -29.90
N LEU A 219 -28.36 -41.58 -30.64
CA LEU A 219 -27.94 -40.20 -30.51
C LEU A 219 -28.29 -39.65 -29.12
N TYR A 220 -29.47 -39.95 -28.60
CA TYR A 220 -29.88 -39.50 -27.28
C TYR A 220 -28.94 -40.04 -26.18
N LEU A 221 -28.74 -41.35 -26.12
CA LEU A 221 -27.95 -42.00 -25.07
C LEU A 221 -26.45 -41.70 -25.17
N ASN A 222 -25.91 -41.44 -26.35
CA ASN A 222 -24.52 -41.02 -26.52
C ASN A 222 -24.28 -39.53 -26.19
N ARG A 223 -25.36 -38.73 -25.99
CA ARG A 223 -25.27 -37.29 -25.76
C ARG A 223 -25.59 -36.85 -24.35
N ILE A 224 -26.45 -37.58 -23.64
CA ILE A 224 -26.84 -37.20 -22.28
C ILE A 224 -25.70 -37.41 -21.29
N ASP A 225 -25.66 -36.56 -20.27
CA ASP A 225 -24.78 -36.70 -19.12
C ASP A 225 -25.47 -37.55 -18.04
N PHE A 226 -24.79 -38.59 -17.59
CA PHE A 226 -25.26 -39.51 -16.56
C PHE A 226 -24.70 -39.19 -15.17
N GLY A 227 -23.92 -38.11 -15.00
CA GLY A 227 -23.39 -37.69 -13.70
C GLY A 227 -22.19 -38.51 -13.21
N ALA A 228 -21.51 -39.21 -14.12
CA ALA A 228 -20.43 -40.16 -13.82
C ALA A 228 -19.07 -39.50 -13.55
N GLY A 229 -18.97 -38.19 -13.73
CA GLY A 229 -17.73 -37.42 -13.59
C GLY A 229 -17.68 -36.34 -14.67
N ASN A 230 -16.89 -35.31 -14.42
CA ASN A 230 -16.82 -34.19 -15.35
C ASN A 230 -16.10 -34.62 -16.64
N ASN A 231 -16.71 -34.30 -17.78
CA ASN A 231 -16.32 -34.74 -19.14
C ASN A 231 -16.64 -36.22 -19.47
N ILE A 232 -17.42 -36.93 -18.65
CA ILE A 232 -17.91 -38.29 -18.97
C ILE A 232 -19.35 -38.21 -19.47
N VAL A 233 -19.50 -38.04 -20.78
CA VAL A 233 -20.80 -38.02 -21.47
C VAL A 233 -21.03 -39.28 -22.29
N GLY A 234 -22.29 -39.64 -22.47
CA GLY A 234 -22.67 -40.81 -23.23
C GLY A 234 -22.63 -42.10 -22.42
N VAL A 235 -23.58 -42.97 -22.72
CA VAL A 235 -23.91 -44.13 -21.88
C VAL A 235 -22.78 -45.13 -21.70
N GLU A 236 -21.94 -45.33 -22.73
CA GLU A 236 -20.80 -46.25 -22.66
C GLU A 236 -19.77 -45.82 -21.61
N ASN A 237 -19.33 -44.56 -21.69
CA ASN A 237 -18.29 -44.05 -20.79
C ASN A 237 -18.80 -43.97 -19.36
N SER A 238 -20.06 -43.56 -19.20
CA SER A 238 -20.70 -43.51 -17.88
C SER A 238 -20.91 -44.91 -17.28
N SER A 239 -21.25 -45.91 -18.11
CA SER A 239 -21.31 -47.31 -17.68
C SER A 239 -19.95 -47.83 -17.21
N GLN A 240 -18.88 -47.54 -17.96
CA GLN A 240 -17.52 -47.90 -17.57
C GLN A 240 -17.11 -47.20 -16.26
N ALA A 241 -17.49 -45.93 -16.08
CA ALA A 241 -17.15 -45.15 -14.90
C ALA A 241 -17.87 -45.66 -13.64
N TYR A 242 -19.17 -45.92 -13.71
CA TYR A 242 -19.93 -46.40 -12.54
C TYR A 242 -19.66 -47.88 -12.23
N PHE A 243 -19.68 -48.73 -13.25
CA PHE A 243 -19.75 -50.18 -13.08
C PHE A 243 -18.51 -50.93 -13.59
N GLY A 244 -17.61 -50.26 -14.30
CA GLY A 244 -16.48 -50.92 -14.97
C GLY A 244 -16.93 -51.85 -16.11
N LYS A 245 -18.13 -51.63 -16.66
CA LYS A 245 -18.78 -52.47 -17.68
C LYS A 245 -19.10 -51.66 -18.93
N SER A 246 -19.15 -52.32 -20.09
CA SER A 246 -19.74 -51.72 -21.29
C SER A 246 -21.24 -51.55 -21.11
N ALA A 247 -21.83 -50.55 -21.78
CA ALA A 247 -23.26 -50.36 -21.86
C ALA A 247 -23.99 -51.56 -22.50
N SER A 248 -23.28 -52.42 -23.23
CA SER A 248 -23.80 -53.71 -23.73
C SER A 248 -24.09 -54.73 -22.62
N ASP A 249 -23.38 -54.63 -21.49
CA ASP A 249 -23.34 -55.63 -20.43
C ASP A 249 -24.12 -55.22 -19.18
N LEU A 250 -24.81 -54.07 -19.23
CA LEU A 250 -25.59 -53.57 -18.12
C LEU A 250 -26.79 -54.46 -17.82
N ASN A 251 -26.91 -54.87 -16.55
CA ASN A 251 -28.06 -55.61 -16.06
C ASN A 251 -29.26 -54.67 -15.78
N THR A 252 -30.40 -55.24 -15.40
CA THR A 252 -31.66 -54.50 -15.15
C THR A 252 -31.52 -53.40 -14.09
N VAL A 253 -30.79 -53.62 -13.01
CA VAL A 253 -30.63 -52.66 -11.90
C VAL A 253 -29.69 -51.54 -12.29
N GLU A 254 -28.57 -51.87 -12.94
CA GLU A 254 -27.61 -50.88 -13.47
C GLU A 254 -28.27 -50.01 -14.54
N SER A 255 -29.05 -50.62 -15.43
CA SER A 255 -29.84 -49.94 -16.46
C SER A 255 -30.90 -49.01 -15.86
N ALA A 256 -31.59 -49.48 -14.81
CA ALA A 256 -32.57 -48.67 -14.09
C ALA A 256 -31.93 -47.46 -13.40
N PHE A 257 -30.73 -47.62 -12.84
CA PHE A 257 -29.96 -46.51 -12.30
C PHE A 257 -29.58 -45.52 -13.41
N MET A 258 -29.05 -46.00 -14.54
CA MET A 258 -28.64 -45.16 -15.67
C MET A 258 -29.81 -44.35 -16.24
N ALA A 259 -31.02 -44.92 -16.35
CA ALA A 259 -32.22 -44.20 -16.75
C ALA A 259 -32.75 -43.25 -15.66
N GLY A 260 -32.45 -43.53 -14.40
CA GLY A 260 -32.89 -42.73 -13.26
C GLY A 260 -32.07 -41.46 -13.04
N VAL A 261 -30.74 -41.58 -13.17
CA VAL A 261 -29.77 -40.55 -12.78
C VAL A 261 -29.89 -39.28 -13.65
N ILE A 262 -30.22 -39.43 -14.93
CA ILE A 262 -30.27 -38.34 -15.92
C ILE A 262 -31.28 -37.22 -15.59
N ASN A 263 -32.25 -37.48 -14.72
CA ASN A 263 -33.24 -36.49 -14.31
C ASN A 263 -32.62 -35.36 -13.46
N ALA A 264 -31.61 -35.71 -12.65
CA ALA A 264 -30.81 -34.77 -11.88
C ALA A 264 -29.42 -35.40 -11.65
N PRO A 265 -28.53 -35.39 -12.66
CA PRO A 265 -27.30 -36.18 -12.67
C PRO A 265 -26.43 -35.99 -11.42
N PHE A 266 -26.26 -34.74 -10.97
CA PHE A 266 -25.50 -34.43 -9.77
C PHE A 266 -26.17 -34.90 -8.47
N ALA A 267 -27.49 -34.74 -8.35
CA ALA A 267 -28.22 -35.07 -7.12
C ALA A 267 -28.47 -36.58 -6.95
N TYR A 268 -28.67 -37.29 -8.07
CA TYR A 268 -28.92 -38.73 -8.10
C TYR A 268 -27.66 -39.57 -8.30
N SER A 269 -26.49 -38.94 -8.43
CA SER A 269 -25.22 -39.65 -8.43
C SER A 269 -24.98 -40.34 -7.07
N PRO A 270 -24.54 -41.61 -7.05
CA PRO A 270 -24.24 -42.33 -5.82
C PRO A 270 -23.08 -41.70 -5.03
N TYR A 271 -22.20 -40.94 -5.71
CA TYR A 271 -21.11 -40.20 -5.08
C TYR A 271 -21.58 -38.96 -4.31
N SER A 272 -22.72 -38.38 -4.72
CA SER A 272 -23.35 -37.25 -4.01
C SER A 272 -24.30 -37.74 -2.91
N SER A 273 -25.13 -38.75 -3.22
CA SER A 273 -26.08 -39.32 -2.26
C SER A 273 -26.55 -40.72 -2.68
N LEU A 274 -26.01 -41.75 -2.03
CA LEU A 274 -26.46 -43.14 -2.17
C LEU A 274 -27.96 -43.35 -1.91
N LYS A 275 -28.55 -42.60 -0.96
CA LYS A 275 -29.97 -42.73 -0.63
C LYS A 275 -30.86 -42.34 -1.82
N LEU A 276 -30.65 -41.12 -2.34
CA LEU A 276 -31.40 -40.62 -3.49
C LEU A 276 -31.17 -41.46 -4.75
N ALA A 277 -29.94 -41.93 -4.98
CA ALA A 277 -29.61 -42.83 -6.09
C ALA A 277 -30.43 -44.13 -6.03
N ASN A 278 -30.49 -44.80 -4.87
CA ASN A 278 -31.28 -46.01 -4.67
C ASN A 278 -32.79 -45.75 -4.82
N GLU A 279 -33.32 -44.71 -4.18
CA GLU A 279 -34.75 -44.36 -4.28
C GLU A 279 -35.17 -44.11 -5.74
N ARG A 280 -34.32 -43.43 -6.52
CA ARG A 280 -34.57 -43.16 -7.94
C ARG A 280 -34.48 -44.42 -8.78
N THR A 281 -33.49 -45.28 -8.54
CA THR A 281 -33.33 -46.58 -9.24
C THR A 281 -34.54 -47.48 -9.02
N GLN A 282 -35.04 -47.57 -7.78
CA GLN A 282 -36.23 -48.35 -7.45
C GLN A 282 -37.50 -47.82 -8.13
N ASN A 283 -37.62 -46.50 -8.28
CA ASN A 283 -38.70 -45.88 -9.04
C ASN A 283 -38.67 -46.32 -10.51
N VAL A 284 -37.48 -46.33 -11.13
CA VAL A 284 -37.33 -46.80 -12.52
C VAL A 284 -37.68 -48.28 -12.67
N LEU A 285 -37.21 -49.14 -11.75
CA LEU A 285 -37.58 -50.56 -11.76
C LEU A 285 -39.11 -50.75 -11.68
N TYR A 286 -39.79 -49.94 -10.86
CA TYR A 286 -41.26 -49.93 -10.80
C TYR A 286 -41.89 -49.51 -12.13
N LEU A 287 -41.35 -48.49 -12.82
CA LEU A 287 -41.85 -48.06 -14.13
C LEU A 287 -41.63 -49.12 -15.21
N MET A 288 -40.47 -49.79 -15.20
CA MET A 288 -40.18 -50.92 -16.10
C MET A 288 -41.20 -52.04 -15.90
N HIS A 289 -41.52 -52.39 -14.65
CA HIS A 289 -42.55 -53.38 -14.32
C HIS A 289 -43.95 -52.93 -14.73
N TYR A 290 -44.33 -51.71 -14.35
CA TYR A 290 -45.65 -51.14 -14.62
C TYR A 290 -45.97 -51.05 -16.12
N HIS A 291 -44.95 -50.75 -16.93
CA HIS A 291 -45.08 -50.69 -18.39
C HIS A 291 -44.85 -52.03 -19.09
N GLY A 292 -44.57 -53.11 -18.35
CA GLY A 292 -44.46 -54.46 -18.87
C GLY A 292 -43.13 -54.79 -19.56
N TYR A 293 -42.08 -54.02 -19.29
CA TYR A 293 -40.72 -54.26 -19.81
C TYR A 293 -39.96 -55.31 -19.02
N ILE A 294 -40.33 -55.55 -17.76
CA ILE A 294 -39.81 -56.64 -16.93
C ILE A 294 -40.96 -57.43 -16.30
N SER A 295 -40.75 -58.73 -16.11
CA SER A 295 -41.72 -59.62 -15.47
C SER A 295 -41.82 -59.40 -13.96
N ASP A 296 -42.87 -59.95 -13.34
CA ASP A 296 -43.03 -59.95 -11.87
C ASP A 296 -41.80 -60.56 -11.16
N GLU A 297 -41.22 -61.62 -11.74
CA GLU A 297 -40.06 -62.32 -11.16
C GLU A 297 -38.78 -61.47 -11.27
N GLU A 298 -38.53 -60.84 -12.42
CA GLU A 298 -37.39 -59.93 -12.60
C GLU A 298 -37.49 -58.69 -11.71
N TYR A 299 -38.69 -58.14 -11.52
CA TYR A 299 -38.91 -57.00 -10.64
C TYR A 299 -38.62 -57.35 -9.17
N GLU A 300 -39.14 -58.47 -8.67
CA GLU A 300 -38.90 -58.89 -7.29
C GLU A 300 -37.43 -59.27 -7.03
N LEU A 301 -36.72 -59.82 -8.02
CA LEU A 301 -35.28 -60.05 -7.94
C LEU A 301 -34.49 -58.74 -7.91
N SER A 302 -34.82 -57.78 -8.79
CA SER A 302 -34.11 -56.51 -8.94
C SER A 302 -34.30 -55.57 -7.75
N LYS A 303 -35.49 -55.60 -7.12
CA LYS A 303 -35.87 -54.73 -6.00
C LYS A 303 -34.98 -54.90 -4.76
N ASN A 304 -34.33 -56.05 -4.60
CA ASN A 304 -33.49 -56.35 -3.44
C ASN A 304 -32.00 -56.03 -3.67
N VAL A 305 -31.61 -55.64 -4.89
CA VAL A 305 -30.23 -55.27 -5.22
C VAL A 305 -30.04 -53.78 -4.99
N LYS A 306 -29.00 -53.41 -4.25
CA LYS A 306 -28.66 -52.00 -4.01
C LYS A 306 -27.58 -51.53 -4.97
N ILE A 307 -27.60 -50.24 -5.30
CA ILE A 307 -26.67 -49.70 -6.29
C ILE A 307 -25.22 -49.75 -5.79
N GLU A 308 -24.97 -49.55 -4.50
CA GLU A 308 -23.63 -49.60 -3.90
C GLU A 308 -22.96 -50.97 -4.03
N ASP A 309 -23.73 -52.06 -4.16
CA ASP A 309 -23.20 -53.42 -4.34
C ASP A 309 -22.74 -53.68 -5.78
N LEU A 310 -23.07 -52.77 -6.71
CA LEU A 310 -22.80 -52.89 -8.15
C LEU A 310 -21.70 -51.93 -8.64
N LEU A 311 -21.38 -50.89 -7.85
CA LEU A 311 -20.34 -49.92 -8.20
C LEU A 311 -18.97 -50.59 -8.26
N SER A 312 -18.13 -50.17 -9.21
CA SER A 312 -16.79 -50.74 -9.33
C SER A 312 -15.88 -50.27 -8.18
N ASP A 313 -15.17 -51.21 -7.54
CA ASP A 313 -14.23 -50.97 -6.43
C ASP A 313 -12.91 -50.29 -6.84
N LYS A 314 -12.83 -49.68 -8.03
CA LYS A 314 -11.57 -49.20 -8.58
C LYS A 314 -11.12 -47.87 -7.97
N SER A 315 -10.34 -48.00 -6.89
CA SER A 315 -9.20 -47.14 -6.58
C SER A 315 -8.00 -47.35 -7.53
N THR A 316 -8.21 -47.91 -8.72
CA THR A 316 -7.14 -48.18 -9.70
C THR A 316 -7.24 -47.23 -10.89
N GLY A 317 -6.34 -46.26 -10.95
CA GLY A 317 -5.69 -45.84 -12.19
C GLY A 317 -6.56 -45.23 -13.29
N LEU A 318 -7.63 -44.52 -12.92
CA LEU A 318 -8.22 -43.49 -13.76
C LEU A 318 -8.10 -42.16 -13.00
N SER A 319 -6.88 -41.64 -12.86
CA SER A 319 -6.78 -40.22 -13.18
C SER A 319 -6.96 -40.23 -14.69
N PRO A 320 -8.10 -39.79 -15.26
CA PRO A 320 -8.00 -39.38 -16.65
C PRO A 320 -6.86 -38.37 -16.65
N ASP A 321 -5.82 -38.56 -17.46
CA ASP A 321 -4.90 -37.47 -17.75
C ASP A 321 -5.78 -36.30 -18.21
N LEU A 322 -6.10 -35.40 -17.29
CA LEU A 322 -6.80 -34.14 -17.52
C LEU A 322 -5.71 -33.06 -17.48
N PRO A 323 -4.76 -33.08 -18.44
CA PRO A 323 -3.74 -32.06 -18.47
C PRO A 323 -4.43 -30.71 -18.60
N TYR A 324 -3.87 -29.70 -17.95
CA TYR A 324 -4.31 -28.32 -18.05
C TYR A 324 -5.72 -28.07 -17.49
N GLN A 325 -6.31 -28.98 -16.70
CA GLN A 325 -7.73 -28.89 -16.31
C GLN A 325 -8.09 -27.57 -15.61
N ALA A 326 -7.21 -27.06 -14.73
CA ALA A 326 -7.42 -25.77 -14.07
C ALA A 326 -7.51 -24.61 -15.08
N TYR A 327 -6.65 -24.63 -16.11
CA TYR A 327 -6.63 -23.63 -17.16
C TYR A 327 -7.86 -23.75 -18.07
N ILE A 328 -8.23 -24.98 -18.44
CA ILE A 328 -9.43 -25.26 -19.26
C ILE A 328 -10.70 -24.78 -18.53
N ASP A 329 -10.81 -25.01 -17.22
CA ASP A 329 -11.95 -24.53 -16.43
C ASP A 329 -12.05 -23.00 -16.43
N ALA A 330 -10.91 -22.30 -16.36
CA ALA A 330 -10.84 -20.84 -16.45
C ALA A 330 -11.26 -20.35 -17.85
N VAL A 331 -10.78 -21.01 -18.92
CA VAL A 331 -11.16 -20.73 -20.31
C VAL A 331 -12.66 -20.90 -20.51
N TYR A 332 -13.24 -22.00 -20.03
CA TYR A 332 -14.68 -22.26 -20.16
C TYR A 332 -15.50 -21.17 -19.50
N LYS A 333 -15.13 -20.80 -18.27
CA LYS A 333 -15.84 -19.77 -17.53
C LYS A 333 -15.73 -18.40 -18.21
N GLU A 334 -14.57 -18.05 -18.72
CA GLU A 334 -14.34 -16.80 -19.43
C GLU A 334 -15.13 -16.74 -20.74
N VAL A 335 -15.15 -17.82 -21.53
CA VAL A 335 -15.95 -17.88 -22.76
C VAL A 335 -17.44 -17.73 -22.44
N GLU A 336 -17.93 -18.38 -21.39
CA GLU A 336 -19.31 -18.19 -20.92
C GLU A 336 -19.59 -16.74 -20.54
N ASP A 337 -18.67 -16.07 -19.83
CA ASP A 337 -18.82 -14.67 -19.44
C ASP A 337 -18.78 -13.70 -20.65
N LEU A 338 -17.97 -14.01 -21.66
CA LEU A 338 -17.82 -13.18 -22.86
C LEU A 338 -18.97 -13.37 -23.86
N THR A 339 -19.48 -14.59 -24.00
CA THR A 339 -20.38 -14.96 -25.11
C THR A 339 -21.76 -15.43 -24.67
N GLY A 340 -21.94 -15.81 -23.40
CA GLY A 340 -23.14 -16.50 -22.90
C GLY A 340 -23.27 -17.95 -23.38
N LEU A 341 -22.27 -18.50 -24.07
CA LEU A 341 -22.28 -19.85 -24.64
C LEU A 341 -21.36 -20.76 -23.84
N ASN A 342 -21.82 -21.99 -23.62
CA ASN A 342 -21.03 -23.01 -22.92
C ASN A 342 -20.19 -23.81 -23.94
N PRO A 343 -18.85 -23.80 -23.85
CA PRO A 343 -17.99 -24.56 -24.76
C PRO A 343 -18.19 -26.07 -24.77
N ALA A 344 -18.75 -26.66 -23.71
CA ALA A 344 -19.06 -28.08 -23.65
C ALA A 344 -20.27 -28.48 -24.50
N THR A 345 -21.17 -27.54 -24.80
CA THR A 345 -22.41 -27.82 -25.57
C THR A 345 -22.48 -27.08 -26.89
N THR A 346 -21.68 -26.03 -27.07
CA THR A 346 -21.66 -25.19 -28.29
C THR A 346 -20.30 -25.34 -28.97
N PRO A 347 -20.22 -26.00 -30.15
CA PRO A 347 -18.98 -26.21 -30.87
C PRO A 347 -18.25 -24.91 -31.26
N MET A 348 -17.00 -24.77 -30.86
CA MET A 348 -16.15 -23.61 -31.16
C MET A 348 -14.66 -23.92 -31.08
N ARG A 349 -13.83 -23.14 -31.80
CA ARG A 349 -12.36 -23.16 -31.67
C ARG A 349 -11.94 -21.97 -30.80
N ILE A 350 -11.34 -22.24 -29.65
CA ILE A 350 -10.93 -21.25 -28.67
C ILE A 350 -9.41 -21.16 -28.66
N TYR A 351 -8.87 -19.99 -28.96
CA TYR A 351 -7.43 -19.72 -28.95
C TYR A 351 -7.08 -18.99 -27.67
N THR A 352 -6.16 -19.54 -26.90
CA THR A 352 -5.80 -19.06 -25.56
C THR A 352 -4.39 -18.50 -25.52
N ALA A 353 -4.04 -17.87 -24.41
CA ALA A 353 -2.69 -17.42 -24.13
C ALA A 353 -1.84 -18.45 -23.36
N MET A 354 -2.33 -19.67 -23.15
CA MET A 354 -1.64 -20.69 -22.36
C MET A 354 -0.26 -20.97 -22.94
N ASN A 355 0.76 -20.91 -22.11
CA ASN A 355 2.07 -21.46 -22.45
C ASN A 355 2.14 -22.90 -21.93
N VAL A 356 2.40 -23.85 -22.83
CA VAL A 356 2.38 -25.29 -22.52
C VAL A 356 3.42 -25.65 -21.46
N ASP A 357 4.67 -25.21 -21.60
CA ASP A 357 5.74 -25.54 -20.66
C ASP A 357 5.47 -24.99 -19.24
N VAL A 358 4.92 -23.77 -19.16
CA VAL A 358 4.53 -23.14 -17.89
C VAL A 358 3.38 -23.91 -17.24
N GLN A 359 2.32 -24.24 -17.98
CA GLN A 359 1.17 -24.95 -17.43
C GLN A 359 1.53 -26.40 -17.06
N GLU A 360 2.32 -27.12 -17.86
CA GLU A 360 2.81 -28.46 -17.50
C GLU A 360 3.63 -28.46 -16.22
N SER A 361 4.48 -27.45 -16.07
CA SER A 361 5.29 -27.29 -14.85
C SER A 361 4.41 -27.02 -13.63
N ILE A 362 3.34 -26.24 -13.77
CA ILE A 362 2.31 -26.04 -12.74
C ILE A 362 1.58 -27.34 -12.42
N ASP A 363 1.18 -28.10 -13.44
CA ASP A 363 0.43 -29.35 -13.29
C ASP A 363 1.24 -30.41 -12.53
N LYS A 364 2.56 -30.51 -12.76
CA LYS A 364 3.46 -31.35 -11.95
C LYS A 364 3.36 -31.03 -10.46
N VAL A 365 3.31 -29.74 -10.12
CA VAL A 365 3.15 -29.33 -8.72
C VAL A 365 1.74 -29.67 -8.21
N GLN A 366 0.69 -29.39 -8.98
CA GLN A 366 -0.70 -29.74 -8.61
C GLN A 366 -0.88 -31.24 -8.35
N ASN A 367 -0.18 -32.08 -9.11
CA ASN A 367 -0.15 -33.54 -8.98
C ASN A 367 0.83 -34.04 -7.91
N ARG A 368 1.46 -33.14 -7.17
CA ARG A 368 2.45 -33.43 -6.10
C ARG A 368 3.67 -34.21 -6.58
N GLU A 369 4.06 -34.02 -7.84
CA GLU A 369 5.27 -34.63 -8.43
C GLU A 369 6.55 -33.85 -8.05
N VAL A 370 6.41 -32.67 -7.42
CA VAL A 370 7.52 -31.84 -6.92
C VAL A 370 7.53 -31.87 -5.39
N ASP A 371 8.32 -32.78 -4.83
CA ASP A 371 8.31 -33.14 -3.40
C ASP A 371 8.45 -31.95 -2.44
N TYR A 372 9.38 -31.01 -2.69
CA TYR A 372 9.62 -29.87 -1.79
C TYR A 372 8.52 -28.81 -1.84
N LEU A 373 7.63 -28.88 -2.84
CA LEU A 373 6.45 -28.01 -2.94
C LEU A 373 5.21 -28.64 -2.31
N ASN A 374 5.26 -29.92 -1.95
CA ASN A 374 4.14 -30.66 -1.43
C ASN A 374 4.01 -30.47 0.11
N TYR A 375 2.90 -29.86 0.56
CA TYR A 375 2.64 -29.66 1.99
C TYR A 375 2.48 -30.95 2.81
N ASP A 376 2.19 -32.09 2.17
CA ASP A 376 2.09 -33.40 2.83
C ASP A 376 3.43 -34.12 2.93
N TYR A 377 4.47 -33.60 2.26
CA TYR A 377 5.78 -34.22 2.29
C TYR A 377 6.37 -34.18 3.70
N GLY A 378 6.63 -35.36 4.27
CA GLY A 378 7.18 -35.51 5.62
C GLY A 378 6.22 -35.16 6.76
N TYR A 379 4.91 -35.05 6.49
CA TYR A 379 3.89 -34.68 7.46
C TYR A 379 3.01 -35.89 7.81
N ASP A 380 2.84 -36.19 9.11
CA ASP A 380 2.18 -37.43 9.59
C ASP A 380 0.66 -37.48 9.33
N LYS A 381 0.05 -36.37 8.88
CA LYS A 381 -1.38 -36.25 8.59
C LYS A 381 -1.58 -35.49 7.28
N PRO A 382 -2.59 -35.82 6.45
CA PRO A 382 -2.91 -35.01 5.28
C PRO A 382 -3.29 -33.57 5.70
N THR A 383 -2.68 -32.58 5.06
CA THR A 383 -2.98 -31.17 5.22
C THR A 383 -4.23 -30.76 4.45
N LYS A 384 -4.95 -29.77 4.97
CA LYS A 384 -6.06 -29.10 4.25
C LYS A 384 -5.60 -27.87 3.46
N VAL A 385 -4.30 -27.56 3.48
CA VAL A 385 -3.77 -26.38 2.78
C VAL A 385 -3.92 -26.56 1.27
N GLN A 386 -4.47 -25.53 0.64
CA GLN A 386 -4.66 -25.42 -0.80
C GLN A 386 -3.85 -24.24 -1.34
N ILE A 387 -3.55 -24.29 -2.64
CA ILE A 387 -2.82 -23.24 -3.35
C ILE A 387 -3.68 -22.72 -4.51
N GLY A 388 -3.58 -21.42 -4.75
CA GLY A 388 -4.07 -20.75 -5.95
C GLY A 388 -2.95 -19.89 -6.51
N SER A 389 -2.61 -20.05 -7.79
CA SER A 389 -1.57 -19.24 -8.43
C SER A 389 -1.92 -18.89 -9.86
N ALA A 390 -1.50 -17.72 -10.33
CA ALA A 390 -1.65 -17.30 -11.71
C ALA A 390 -0.37 -16.61 -12.19
N VAL A 391 0.03 -16.90 -13.43
CA VAL A 391 1.13 -16.23 -14.12
C VAL A 391 0.55 -15.35 -15.21
N VAL A 392 0.75 -14.03 -15.08
CA VAL A 392 0.17 -13.02 -15.97
C VAL A 392 1.26 -12.27 -16.71
N ASN A 393 1.11 -12.10 -18.02
CA ASN A 393 1.95 -11.21 -18.83
C ASN A 393 1.62 -9.75 -18.50
N ASN A 394 2.63 -8.98 -18.08
CA ASN A 394 2.45 -7.59 -17.62
C ASN A 394 1.96 -6.67 -18.75
N GLN A 395 2.40 -6.89 -19.99
CA GLN A 395 2.10 -6.02 -21.13
C GLN A 395 0.71 -6.28 -21.73
N THR A 396 0.24 -7.53 -21.70
CA THR A 396 -1.03 -7.92 -22.35
C THR A 396 -2.14 -8.25 -21.36
N GLY A 397 -1.84 -8.59 -20.11
CA GLY A 397 -2.84 -9.13 -19.16
C GLY A 397 -3.18 -10.59 -19.41
N GLU A 398 -2.49 -11.25 -20.33
CA GLU A 398 -2.73 -12.66 -20.63
C GLU A 398 -2.30 -13.57 -19.48
N ILE A 399 -3.18 -14.46 -19.06
CA ILE A 399 -2.90 -15.52 -18.10
C ILE A 399 -2.27 -16.66 -18.89
N ILE A 400 -0.98 -16.92 -18.67
CA ILE A 400 -0.22 -17.95 -19.39
C ILE A 400 -0.14 -19.29 -18.65
N GLY A 401 -0.53 -19.30 -17.37
CA GLY A 401 -0.63 -20.51 -16.55
C GLY A 401 -1.40 -20.27 -15.25
N THR A 402 -2.09 -21.31 -14.77
CA THR A 402 -2.97 -21.28 -13.59
C THR A 402 -2.79 -22.53 -12.73
N PHE A 403 -2.63 -22.34 -11.43
CA PHE A 403 -2.69 -23.37 -10.39
C PHE A 403 -4.03 -23.23 -9.66
N GLY A 404 -4.97 -24.15 -9.91
CA GLY A 404 -6.30 -24.14 -9.31
C GLY A 404 -6.42 -24.84 -7.96
N GLY A 405 -5.47 -25.71 -7.60
CA GLY A 405 -5.47 -26.48 -6.34
C GLY A 405 -4.71 -27.80 -6.44
N TYR A 406 -4.42 -28.42 -5.30
CA TYR A 406 -3.85 -29.78 -5.28
C TYR A 406 -4.89 -30.84 -5.66
N ASP A 407 -4.41 -31.96 -6.21
CA ASP A 407 -5.17 -33.20 -6.41
C ASP A 407 -6.49 -33.01 -7.19
N ARG A 408 -6.47 -32.17 -8.23
CA ARG A 408 -7.64 -31.96 -9.10
C ARG A 408 -7.92 -33.23 -9.90
N ASN A 409 -8.95 -33.97 -9.52
CA ASN A 409 -9.39 -35.20 -10.18
C ASN A 409 -10.70 -35.06 -10.96
N ALA A 410 -11.23 -33.84 -11.08
CA ALA A 410 -12.44 -33.53 -11.83
C ALA A 410 -12.40 -32.09 -12.39
N ALA A 411 -13.14 -31.82 -13.47
CA ALA A 411 -13.35 -30.45 -13.97
C ALA A 411 -14.16 -29.60 -12.97
N LEU A 412 -14.22 -28.29 -13.14
CA LEU A 412 -15.07 -27.37 -12.36
C LEU A 412 -14.92 -27.45 -10.82
N LEU A 413 -13.86 -28.08 -10.32
CA LEU A 413 -13.48 -28.01 -8.91
C LEU A 413 -13.09 -26.57 -8.56
N ASN A 414 -13.12 -26.22 -7.27
CA ASN A 414 -12.69 -24.93 -6.72
C ASN A 414 -11.44 -24.40 -7.43
N ASP A 415 -11.58 -23.46 -8.36
CA ASP A 415 -10.45 -22.82 -9.04
C ASP A 415 -10.00 -21.60 -8.23
N ARG A 416 -8.86 -21.76 -7.57
CA ARG A 416 -8.28 -20.76 -6.69
C ARG A 416 -7.43 -19.74 -7.43
N ALA A 417 -7.13 -19.93 -8.71
CA ALA A 417 -6.36 -18.98 -9.50
C ALA A 417 -7.24 -17.84 -10.03
N THR A 418 -8.42 -18.17 -10.57
CA THR A 418 -9.25 -17.21 -11.31
C THR A 418 -10.67 -17.01 -10.77
N ARG A 419 -11.18 -17.91 -9.90
CA ARG A 419 -12.57 -17.85 -9.42
C ARG A 419 -12.72 -17.51 -7.94
N ILE A 420 -11.88 -18.08 -7.07
CA ILE A 420 -11.99 -17.85 -5.63
C ILE A 420 -11.23 -16.58 -5.24
N ALA A 421 -11.99 -15.55 -4.86
CA ALA A 421 -11.42 -14.30 -4.36
C ALA A 421 -11.04 -14.43 -2.87
N VAL A 422 -9.81 -14.06 -2.56
CA VAL A 422 -9.20 -14.15 -1.23
C VAL A 422 -8.70 -12.79 -0.78
N GLN A 423 -8.53 -12.61 0.53
CA GLN A 423 -7.92 -11.39 1.06
C GLN A 423 -6.45 -11.31 0.61
N PRO A 424 -6.04 -10.25 -0.12
CA PRO A 424 -4.70 -10.18 -0.69
C PRO A 424 -3.62 -9.88 0.36
N ALA A 425 -4.00 -9.44 1.56
CA ALA A 425 -3.07 -9.03 2.61
C ALA A 425 -2.09 -7.95 2.12
N SER A 426 -0.87 -7.96 2.69
CA SER A 426 0.19 -7.00 2.38
C SER A 426 0.77 -7.09 0.96
N THR A 427 0.37 -8.05 0.11
CA THR A 427 0.89 -8.13 -1.27
C THR A 427 0.48 -6.93 -2.11
N MET A 428 -0.67 -6.32 -1.80
CA MET A 428 -1.23 -5.21 -2.57
C MET A 428 -0.82 -3.83 -2.07
N LYS A 429 -0.09 -3.70 -0.95
CA LYS A 429 0.44 -2.41 -0.46
C LYS A 429 1.19 -1.58 -1.53
N PRO A 430 2.06 -2.19 -2.38
CA PRO A 430 2.69 -1.46 -3.48
C PRO A 430 1.69 -0.79 -4.41
N VAL A 431 0.59 -1.49 -4.72
CA VAL A 431 -0.42 -1.04 -5.68
C VAL A 431 -1.42 -0.07 -5.04
N VAL A 432 -1.94 -0.37 -3.85
CA VAL A 432 -3.05 0.41 -3.27
C VAL A 432 -2.60 1.50 -2.32
N SER A 433 -1.37 1.50 -1.80
CA SER A 433 -0.90 2.51 -0.85
C SER A 433 0.24 3.34 -1.43
N TYR A 434 1.31 2.68 -1.89
CA TYR A 434 2.56 3.38 -2.20
C TYR A 434 2.61 3.96 -3.61
N ALA A 435 2.16 3.23 -4.64
CA ALA A 435 2.05 3.75 -6.00
C ALA A 435 1.21 5.04 -6.08
N PRO A 436 -0.01 5.13 -5.49
CA PRO A 436 -0.77 6.37 -5.51
C PRO A 436 -0.14 7.46 -4.63
N ALA A 437 0.61 7.13 -3.57
CA ALA A 437 1.35 8.12 -2.80
C ALA A 437 2.45 8.81 -3.65
N PHE A 438 3.14 8.05 -4.51
CA PHE A 438 4.07 8.63 -5.49
C PHE A 438 3.35 9.50 -6.53
N GLU A 439 2.19 9.05 -7.03
CA GLU A 439 1.42 9.74 -8.06
C GLU A 439 0.84 11.08 -7.60
N TYR A 440 0.25 11.10 -6.40
CA TYR A 440 -0.63 12.19 -5.95
C TYR A 440 -0.07 13.01 -4.80
N LEU A 441 0.70 12.40 -3.88
CA LEU A 441 1.33 13.12 -2.77
C LEU A 441 2.69 13.71 -3.17
N GLY A 442 3.31 13.20 -4.24
CA GLY A 442 4.65 13.61 -4.63
C GLY A 442 5.74 13.12 -3.69
N TRP A 443 5.53 11.95 -3.09
CA TRP A 443 6.56 11.28 -2.32
C TRP A 443 7.73 10.85 -3.21
N ALA A 444 8.94 10.86 -2.67
CA ALA A 444 10.14 10.32 -3.28
C ALA A 444 10.36 8.89 -2.76
N THR A 445 11.15 8.08 -3.45
CA THR A 445 11.40 6.67 -3.03
C THR A 445 12.09 6.54 -1.67
N ASP A 446 12.76 7.60 -1.21
CA ASP A 446 13.47 7.72 0.06
C ASP A 446 12.74 8.62 1.07
N HIS A 447 11.45 8.86 0.86
CA HIS A 447 10.58 9.56 1.80
C HIS A 447 10.71 8.98 3.22
N ILE A 448 10.66 9.84 4.23
CA ILE A 448 10.62 9.41 5.63
C ILE A 448 9.16 9.36 6.06
N ILE A 449 8.70 8.16 6.38
CA ILE A 449 7.33 7.91 6.83
C ILE A 449 7.29 7.59 8.32
N GLU A 450 6.21 7.99 9.00
CA GLU A 450 6.02 7.73 10.41
C GLU A 450 5.28 6.41 10.65
N ASP A 451 5.93 5.51 11.38
CA ASP A 451 5.38 4.32 12.00
C ASP A 451 5.05 4.61 13.48
N VAL A 452 3.88 5.20 13.72
CA VAL A 452 3.41 5.68 15.03
C VAL A 452 1.95 5.27 15.27
N PRO A 453 1.44 5.20 16.52
CA PRO A 453 0.05 4.83 16.78
C PRO A 453 -0.96 5.65 15.97
N ILE A 454 -1.83 4.95 15.24
CA ILE A 454 -2.98 5.52 14.52
C ILE A 454 -4.25 4.98 15.18
N GLU A 455 -5.19 5.86 15.51
CA GLU A 455 -6.52 5.48 15.96
C GLU A 455 -7.48 5.44 14.76
N ALA A 456 -8.22 4.34 14.61
CA ALA A 456 -9.33 4.25 13.69
C ALA A 456 -10.51 3.55 14.36
N ASN A 457 -11.69 4.17 14.34
CA ASN A 457 -12.93 3.64 14.93
C ASN A 457 -12.79 3.19 16.41
N GLY A 458 -12.03 3.94 17.22
CA GLY A 458 -11.79 3.62 18.63
C GLY A 458 -10.76 2.51 18.88
N LEU A 459 -10.09 2.02 17.83
CA LEU A 459 -9.02 1.02 17.90
C LEU A 459 -7.67 1.66 17.57
N ILE A 460 -6.66 1.38 18.41
CA ILE A 460 -5.28 1.69 18.07
C ILE A 460 -4.76 0.58 17.17
N LEU A 461 -4.53 0.93 15.91
CA LEU A 461 -4.05 0.02 14.88
C LEU A 461 -2.60 -0.36 15.15
N LYS A 462 -2.19 -1.56 14.73
CA LYS A 462 -0.86 -2.09 15.06
C LYS A 462 -0.15 -2.73 13.87
N ASN A 463 1.17 -2.81 13.97
CA ASN A 463 2.00 -3.67 13.13
C ASN A 463 1.92 -5.14 13.59
N TYR A 464 2.37 -6.04 12.73
CA TYR A 464 2.40 -7.49 12.99
C TYR A 464 3.27 -7.87 14.21
N ASP A 465 4.21 -7.02 14.61
CA ASP A 465 5.13 -7.22 15.74
C ASP A 465 4.71 -6.45 17.01
N ASP A 466 3.50 -5.88 17.02
CA ASP A 466 2.92 -5.04 18.08
C ASP A 466 3.77 -3.80 18.43
N ARG A 467 4.71 -3.40 17.57
CA ARG A 467 5.68 -2.31 17.84
C ARG A 467 5.59 -1.19 16.80
N TYR A 468 6.00 0.00 17.23
CA TYR A 468 6.16 1.19 16.39
C TYR A 468 7.64 1.58 16.34
N GLU A 469 8.16 1.95 15.18
CA GLU A 469 9.56 2.36 15.01
C GLU A 469 9.77 3.87 14.85
N GLY A 470 8.70 4.66 14.85
CA GLY A 470 8.79 6.10 14.68
C GLY A 470 9.10 6.44 13.23
N GLN A 471 10.06 7.31 12.97
CA GLN A 471 10.41 7.73 11.64
C GLN A 471 11.28 6.66 10.95
N ILE A 472 10.83 6.15 9.81
CA ILE A 472 11.56 5.15 9.04
C ILE A 472 11.61 5.52 7.55
N PRO A 473 12.68 5.13 6.82
CA PRO A 473 12.70 5.26 5.37
C PRO A 473 11.58 4.43 4.71
N LEU A 474 10.93 4.98 3.68
CA LEU A 474 9.81 4.34 3.00
C LEU A 474 10.18 2.98 2.39
N ASN A 475 11.36 2.86 1.77
CA ASN A 475 11.86 1.59 1.25
C ASN A 475 11.97 0.51 2.35
N ARG A 476 12.43 0.88 3.55
CA ARG A 476 12.45 -0.01 4.71
C ARG A 476 11.03 -0.38 5.17
N ALA A 477 10.11 0.59 5.24
CA ALA A 477 8.71 0.30 5.56
C ALA A 477 8.06 -0.70 4.60
N ILE A 478 8.38 -0.59 3.30
CA ILE A 478 7.94 -1.51 2.25
C ILE A 478 8.59 -2.89 2.43
N GLY A 479 9.92 -2.93 2.65
CA GLY A 479 10.70 -4.15 2.88
C GLY A 479 10.21 -4.95 4.08
N ASP A 480 10.08 -4.30 5.23
CA ASP A 480 9.60 -4.89 6.48
C ASP A 480 8.08 -5.11 6.46
N SER A 481 7.39 -4.64 5.40
CA SER A 481 5.95 -4.79 5.21
C SER A 481 5.12 -4.23 6.38
N ARG A 482 5.57 -3.11 6.96
CA ARG A 482 4.90 -2.43 8.08
C ARG A 482 3.45 -2.07 7.71
N ASN A 483 2.51 -2.20 8.65
CA ASN A 483 1.09 -1.90 8.44
C ASN A 483 0.79 -0.41 8.53
N ILE A 484 1.33 0.24 9.57
CA ILE A 484 1.03 1.63 9.88
C ILE A 484 1.48 2.61 8.78
N PRO A 485 2.72 2.53 8.25
CA PRO A 485 3.13 3.30 7.08
C PRO A 485 2.22 3.10 5.86
N ALA A 486 1.78 1.88 5.57
CA ALA A 486 0.89 1.61 4.44
C ALA A 486 -0.50 2.22 4.63
N ILE A 487 -1.03 2.17 5.85
CA ILE A 487 -2.30 2.79 6.24
C ILE A 487 -2.20 4.32 6.13
N LYS A 488 -1.11 4.92 6.64
CA LYS A 488 -0.87 6.36 6.55
C LYS A 488 -0.81 6.81 5.10
N ALA A 489 -0.01 6.15 4.26
CA ALA A 489 0.06 6.44 2.82
C ALA A 489 -1.31 6.36 2.14
N PHE A 490 -2.10 5.33 2.46
CA PHE A 490 -3.44 5.17 1.91
C PHE A 490 -4.38 6.31 2.33
N LEU A 491 -4.41 6.64 3.63
CA LEU A 491 -5.28 7.69 4.15
C LEU A 491 -4.86 9.07 3.63
N ASP A 492 -3.56 9.38 3.56
CA ASP A 492 -3.06 10.65 3.02
C ASP A 492 -3.45 10.83 1.53
N VAL A 493 -3.40 9.74 0.74
CA VAL A 493 -3.92 9.72 -0.65
C VAL A 493 -5.42 9.96 -0.67
N GLN A 494 -6.17 9.26 0.18
CA GLN A 494 -7.63 9.41 0.27
C GLN A 494 -8.03 10.85 0.63
N ASP A 495 -7.32 11.49 1.56
CA ASP A 495 -7.53 12.87 1.96
C ASP A 495 -7.20 13.86 0.82
N THR A 496 -6.24 13.51 -0.03
CA THR A 496 -5.81 14.33 -1.18
C THR A 496 -6.77 14.24 -2.36
N LEU A 497 -7.21 13.02 -2.71
CA LEU A 497 -8.09 12.77 -3.86
C LEU A 497 -9.57 12.94 -3.53
N GLY A 498 -9.92 12.82 -2.25
CA GLY A 498 -11.27 12.51 -1.84
C GLY A 498 -11.67 11.06 -2.18
N TYR A 499 -12.84 10.68 -1.67
CA TYR A 499 -13.38 9.33 -1.79
C TYR A 499 -13.57 8.89 -3.25
N ASP A 500 -14.27 9.69 -4.06
CA ASP A 500 -14.57 9.38 -5.47
C ASP A 500 -13.31 9.25 -6.33
N GLY A 501 -12.30 10.10 -6.07
CA GLY A 501 -11.03 10.04 -6.79
C GLY A 501 -10.28 8.74 -6.53
N TYR A 502 -10.35 8.23 -5.29
CA TYR A 502 -9.68 6.99 -4.94
C TYR A 502 -10.42 5.75 -5.44
N MET A 503 -11.76 5.76 -5.40
CA MET A 503 -12.55 4.71 -6.05
C MET A 503 -12.26 4.66 -7.55
N LYS A 504 -12.12 5.82 -8.20
CA LYS A 504 -11.78 5.85 -9.62
C LYS A 504 -10.43 5.20 -9.92
N TYR A 505 -9.46 5.37 -9.03
CA TYR A 505 -8.17 4.67 -9.11
C TYR A 505 -8.34 3.15 -8.98
N PHE A 506 -9.16 2.67 -8.05
CA PHE A 506 -9.49 1.25 -7.91
C PHE A 506 -10.19 0.70 -9.16
N GLU A 507 -11.20 1.40 -9.69
CA GLU A 507 -11.88 1.04 -10.94
C GLU A 507 -10.90 0.91 -12.12
N ASN A 508 -9.98 1.87 -12.27
CA ASN A 508 -8.99 1.88 -13.35
C ASN A 508 -8.00 0.70 -13.28
N LEU A 509 -7.86 0.07 -12.10
CA LEU A 509 -7.06 -1.14 -11.87
C LEU A 509 -7.92 -2.42 -11.83
N GLY A 510 -9.22 -2.33 -12.11
CA GLY A 510 -10.14 -3.47 -12.00
C GLY A 510 -10.25 -4.03 -10.58
N LEU A 511 -9.97 -3.22 -9.56
CA LEU A 511 -10.02 -3.63 -8.16
C LEU A 511 -11.44 -3.45 -7.62
N PRO A 512 -12.03 -4.48 -7.00
CA PRO A 512 -13.32 -4.35 -6.34
C PRO A 512 -13.16 -3.50 -5.07
N TYR A 513 -14.20 -2.72 -4.80
CA TYR A 513 -14.37 -2.00 -3.54
C TYR A 513 -15.84 -2.08 -3.12
N ASN A 514 -16.07 -1.92 -1.82
CA ASN A 514 -17.39 -1.79 -1.24
C ASN A 514 -17.50 -0.40 -0.63
N GLU A 515 -18.50 0.35 -1.08
CA GLU A 515 -18.65 1.75 -0.71
C GLU A 515 -18.86 1.95 0.80
N ASP A 516 -19.58 1.02 1.44
CA ASP A 516 -19.95 1.13 2.86
C ASP A 516 -18.76 0.95 3.81
N ASN A 517 -17.67 0.31 3.36
CA ASN A 517 -16.51 0.00 4.20
C ASN A 517 -15.14 0.30 3.55
N PHE A 518 -15.10 1.12 2.51
CA PHE A 518 -13.85 1.56 1.90
C PHE A 518 -13.05 2.46 2.85
N GLY A 519 -11.81 2.08 3.14
CA GLY A 519 -10.95 2.81 4.08
C GLY A 519 -9.67 2.02 4.43
N TRP A 520 -9.08 2.33 5.59
CA TRP A 520 -7.78 1.77 6.01
C TRP A 520 -7.63 0.23 5.93
N PRO A 521 -8.67 -0.63 6.09
CA PRO A 521 -8.48 -2.08 5.93
C PRO A 521 -8.01 -2.49 4.54
N TYR A 522 -8.37 -1.73 3.50
CA TYR A 522 -7.91 -1.94 2.12
C TYR A 522 -6.39 -1.75 2.00
N ALA A 523 -5.82 -0.80 2.75
CA ALA A 523 -4.38 -0.52 2.76
C ALA A 523 -3.53 -1.73 3.19
N ILE A 524 -4.11 -2.66 3.94
CA ILE A 524 -3.43 -3.88 4.41
C ILE A 524 -4.03 -5.17 3.82
N GLY A 525 -4.95 -5.04 2.84
CA GLY A 525 -5.54 -6.17 2.14
C GLY A 525 -6.51 -7.02 2.97
N ASN A 526 -7.26 -6.40 3.88
CA ASN A 526 -8.21 -7.07 4.78
C ASN A 526 -9.67 -6.66 4.51
N ASP A 527 -10.59 -7.17 5.33
CA ASP A 527 -12.05 -6.93 5.29
C ASP A 527 -12.70 -7.43 3.97
N SER A 528 -13.48 -6.58 3.28
CA SER A 528 -14.18 -6.89 2.03
C SER A 528 -13.28 -6.89 0.81
N PHE A 529 -12.03 -6.43 0.93
CA PHE A 529 -11.09 -6.38 -0.18
C PHE A 529 -10.61 -7.80 -0.52
N LYS A 530 -11.20 -8.39 -1.57
CA LYS A 530 -10.89 -9.75 -2.02
C LYS A 530 -10.54 -9.75 -3.50
N LEU A 531 -9.49 -10.47 -3.84
CA LEU A 531 -8.96 -10.61 -5.19
C LEU A 531 -8.64 -12.07 -5.47
N THR A 532 -8.81 -12.49 -6.72
CA THR A 532 -8.22 -13.74 -7.18
C THR A 532 -6.71 -13.55 -7.41
N PRO A 533 -5.88 -14.61 -7.35
CA PRO A 533 -4.48 -14.53 -7.77
C PRO A 533 -4.28 -13.89 -9.14
N ALA A 534 -5.11 -14.20 -10.14
CA ALA A 534 -5.05 -13.55 -11.45
C ALA A 534 -5.26 -12.02 -11.37
N GLN A 535 -6.22 -11.56 -10.56
CA GLN A 535 -6.44 -10.12 -10.34
C GLN A 535 -5.27 -9.46 -9.60
N MET A 536 -4.70 -10.12 -8.57
CA MET A 536 -3.52 -9.63 -7.86
C MET A 536 -2.32 -9.47 -8.81
N ALA A 537 -2.10 -10.47 -9.66
CA ALA A 537 -1.01 -10.46 -10.64
C ALA A 537 -1.21 -9.36 -11.69
N ALA A 538 -2.41 -9.22 -12.26
CA ALA A 538 -2.70 -8.19 -13.26
C ALA A 538 -2.61 -6.76 -12.71
N ALA A 539 -3.18 -6.50 -11.52
CA ALA A 539 -3.10 -5.18 -10.89
C ALA A 539 -1.65 -4.80 -10.54
N THR A 540 -0.83 -5.78 -10.13
CA THR A 540 0.60 -5.55 -9.90
C THR A 540 1.38 -5.43 -11.21
N GLY A 541 1.00 -6.18 -12.25
CA GLY A 541 1.56 -6.11 -13.60
C GLY A 541 1.46 -4.71 -14.22
N ALA A 542 0.44 -3.93 -13.86
CA ALA A 542 0.33 -2.52 -14.25
C ALA A 542 1.55 -1.68 -13.83
N LEU A 543 2.22 -2.02 -12.71
CA LEU A 543 3.44 -1.34 -12.27
C LEU A 543 4.63 -1.58 -13.21
N PHE A 544 4.64 -2.72 -13.91
CA PHE A 544 5.67 -3.11 -14.88
C PHE A 544 5.29 -2.73 -16.32
N ASN A 545 4.08 -2.23 -16.54
CA ASN A 545 3.56 -1.79 -17.83
C ASN A 545 3.25 -0.29 -17.85
N GLU A 546 4.16 0.52 -17.29
CA GLU A 546 4.06 1.99 -17.30
C GLU A 546 2.75 2.54 -16.70
N GLY A 547 2.15 1.83 -15.73
CA GLY A 547 0.88 2.21 -15.11
C GLY A 547 -0.37 1.83 -15.92
N LYS A 548 -0.23 1.04 -16.99
CA LYS A 548 -1.33 0.54 -17.81
C LYS A 548 -1.81 -0.81 -17.27
N TYR A 549 -3.05 -0.83 -16.81
CA TYR A 549 -3.74 -2.04 -16.39
C TYR A 549 -4.34 -2.77 -17.57
N ASN A 550 -4.10 -4.08 -17.64
CA ASN A 550 -4.78 -4.99 -18.55
C ASN A 550 -5.65 -5.94 -17.72
N LYS A 551 -6.91 -6.10 -18.12
CA LYS A 551 -7.81 -7.07 -17.48
C LYS A 551 -7.24 -8.49 -17.69
N PRO A 552 -7.09 -9.31 -16.63
CA PRO A 552 -6.57 -10.65 -16.76
C PRO A 552 -7.50 -11.53 -17.61
N HIS A 553 -6.96 -12.21 -18.61
CA HIS A 553 -7.73 -13.05 -19.55
C HIS A 553 -6.92 -14.24 -20.06
N THR A 554 -7.61 -15.36 -20.33
CA THR A 554 -7.06 -16.57 -20.95
C THR A 554 -7.34 -16.61 -22.45
N VAL A 555 -8.45 -16.02 -22.91
CA VAL A 555 -8.93 -16.15 -24.30
C VAL A 555 -8.40 -15.01 -25.16
N ARG A 556 -7.78 -15.35 -26.30
CA ARG A 556 -7.38 -14.38 -27.34
C ARG A 556 -8.43 -14.24 -28.43
N ARG A 557 -9.12 -15.35 -28.76
CA ARG A 557 -10.05 -15.41 -29.90
C ARG A 557 -10.94 -16.64 -29.83
N ILE A 558 -12.17 -16.53 -30.34
CA ILE A 558 -13.12 -17.63 -30.47
C ILE A 558 -13.63 -17.67 -31.91
N GLU A 559 -13.54 -18.82 -32.58
CA GLU A 559 -14.20 -19.09 -33.86
C GLU A 559 -15.40 -20.02 -33.61
N PHE A 560 -16.56 -19.66 -34.12
CA PHE A 560 -17.75 -20.52 -33.99
C PHE A 560 -17.87 -21.45 -35.19
N GLU A 561 -18.14 -22.73 -34.92
CA GLU A 561 -18.33 -23.74 -35.98
C GLU A 561 -19.74 -23.68 -36.61
N ASP A 562 -20.66 -22.90 -36.02
CA ASP A 562 -22.03 -22.70 -36.51
C ASP A 562 -22.17 -21.52 -37.51
N GLY A 563 -21.04 -20.94 -37.93
CA GLY A 563 -20.98 -19.87 -38.94
C GLY A 563 -21.14 -18.44 -38.39
N ARG A 564 -21.17 -18.23 -37.07
CA ARG A 564 -21.07 -16.88 -36.49
C ARG A 564 -19.70 -16.26 -36.75
N GLU A 565 -19.67 -14.93 -36.76
CA GLU A 565 -18.42 -14.16 -36.84
C GLU A 565 -17.50 -14.47 -35.64
N PRO A 566 -16.17 -14.56 -35.85
CA PRO A 566 -15.23 -14.77 -34.76
C PRO A 566 -15.31 -13.67 -33.70
N TYR A 567 -15.18 -14.07 -32.43
CA TYR A 567 -15.15 -13.15 -31.29
C TYR A 567 -13.71 -12.85 -30.86
N TYR A 568 -13.41 -11.58 -30.65
CA TYR A 568 -12.13 -11.08 -30.14
C TYR A 568 -12.39 -10.29 -28.86
N PRO A 569 -11.92 -10.76 -27.70
CA PRO A 569 -12.08 -10.03 -26.44
C PRO A 569 -11.43 -8.64 -26.50
N ASP A 570 -12.07 -7.66 -25.86
CA ASP A 570 -11.48 -6.32 -25.72
C ASP A 570 -10.29 -6.37 -24.77
N SER A 571 -9.10 -6.07 -25.30
CA SER A 571 -7.82 -6.04 -24.60
C SER A 571 -7.28 -4.61 -24.43
N THR A 572 -8.15 -3.60 -24.53
CA THR A 572 -7.72 -2.20 -24.40
C THR A 572 -7.22 -1.90 -22.97
N PRO A 573 -5.95 -1.49 -22.80
CA PRO A 573 -5.42 -1.17 -21.48
C PRO A 573 -6.04 0.12 -20.91
N THR A 574 -6.15 0.17 -19.58
CA THR A 574 -6.57 1.37 -18.84
C THR A 574 -5.38 2.02 -18.15
N GLN A 575 -5.15 3.31 -18.39
CA GLN A 575 -4.07 4.06 -17.72
C GLN A 575 -4.50 4.42 -16.29
N ALA A 576 -3.92 3.75 -15.30
CA ALA A 576 -4.26 3.94 -13.88
C ALA A 576 -3.25 4.84 -13.13
N LEU A 577 -1.98 4.84 -13.55
CA LEU A 577 -0.88 5.59 -12.93
C LEU A 577 -0.03 6.26 -14.01
N SER A 578 0.79 7.26 -13.66
CA SER A 578 1.89 7.67 -14.54
C SER A 578 2.95 6.57 -14.66
N PRO A 579 3.72 6.53 -15.77
CA PRO A 579 4.87 5.65 -15.90
C PRO A 579 5.85 5.80 -14.73
N GLY A 580 6.10 7.04 -14.28
CA GLY A 580 7.02 7.30 -13.19
C GLY A 580 6.55 6.78 -11.83
N ALA A 581 5.27 6.92 -11.48
CA ALA A 581 4.73 6.41 -10.23
C ALA A 581 4.76 4.86 -10.19
N ALA A 582 4.40 4.23 -11.31
CA ALA A 582 4.52 2.79 -11.51
C ALA A 582 5.98 2.32 -11.31
N TYR A 583 6.93 2.95 -11.99
CA TYR A 583 8.37 2.67 -11.85
C TYR A 583 8.85 2.79 -10.40
N MET A 584 8.49 3.87 -9.71
CA MET A 584 8.89 4.11 -8.32
C MET A 584 8.34 3.04 -7.36
N ALA A 585 7.11 2.55 -7.58
CA ALA A 585 6.56 1.42 -6.83
C ALA A 585 7.36 0.12 -7.03
N THR A 586 7.82 -0.17 -8.26
CA THR A 586 8.67 -1.34 -8.51
C THR A 586 10.00 -1.27 -7.77
N ARG A 587 10.55 -0.07 -7.50
CA ARG A 587 11.79 0.08 -6.71
C ARG A 587 11.61 -0.45 -5.28
N GLY A 588 10.44 -0.20 -4.69
CA GLY A 588 10.08 -0.76 -3.38
C GLY A 588 10.00 -2.29 -3.41
N MET A 589 9.36 -2.86 -4.44
CA MET A 589 9.28 -4.32 -4.62
C MET A 589 10.64 -4.97 -4.91
N LYS A 590 11.53 -4.27 -5.61
CA LYS A 590 12.92 -4.71 -5.80
C LYS A 590 13.68 -4.70 -4.48
N TYR A 591 13.52 -3.63 -3.69
CA TYR A 591 14.15 -3.53 -2.38
C TYR A 591 13.72 -4.68 -1.46
N VAL A 592 12.46 -5.12 -1.50
CA VAL A 592 11.97 -6.27 -0.72
C VAL A 592 12.81 -7.53 -0.99
N VAL A 593 13.14 -7.80 -2.26
CA VAL A 593 13.96 -8.96 -2.65
C VAL A 593 15.44 -8.75 -2.35
N ASP A 594 15.99 -7.60 -2.76
CA ASP A 594 17.43 -7.32 -2.66
C ASP A 594 17.91 -7.18 -1.21
N SER A 595 17.10 -6.56 -0.36
CA SER A 595 17.49 -6.29 1.03
C SER A 595 17.40 -7.54 1.91
N ASN A 596 16.62 -8.55 1.50
CA ASN A 596 16.37 -9.77 2.26
C ASN A 596 15.97 -9.47 3.73
N THR A 597 15.23 -8.38 3.97
CA THR A 597 14.72 -8.06 5.32
C THR A 597 13.70 -9.08 5.80
N ASN A 598 13.08 -9.81 4.86
CA ASN A 598 12.18 -10.92 5.13
C ASN A 598 12.70 -12.20 4.48
N SER A 599 13.07 -13.19 5.29
CA SER A 599 13.65 -14.45 4.82
C SER A 599 12.74 -15.23 3.86
N TYR A 600 11.42 -15.01 3.90
CA TYR A 600 10.49 -15.66 2.96
C TYR A 600 10.69 -15.21 1.50
N THR A 601 11.40 -14.12 1.25
CA THR A 601 11.69 -13.59 -0.09
C THR A 601 13.00 -14.11 -0.68
N GLN A 602 13.82 -14.82 0.12
CA GLN A 602 15.09 -15.41 -0.33
C GLN A 602 14.95 -16.26 -1.59
N PRO A 603 13.90 -17.09 -1.75
CA PRO A 603 13.74 -17.89 -2.97
C PRO A 603 13.55 -17.06 -4.24
N LEU A 604 13.27 -15.76 -4.13
CA LEU A 604 13.13 -14.87 -5.28
C LEU A 604 14.45 -14.23 -5.72
N MET A 605 15.52 -14.33 -4.90
CA MET A 605 16.83 -13.79 -5.25
C MET A 605 17.44 -14.57 -6.41
N ARG A 606 17.89 -13.87 -7.45
CA ARG A 606 18.41 -14.44 -8.69
C ARG A 606 19.64 -13.68 -9.18
N SER A 607 20.33 -14.25 -10.17
CA SER A 607 21.40 -13.56 -10.91
C SER A 607 20.88 -12.48 -11.87
N TYR A 608 19.57 -12.48 -12.13
CA TYR A 608 18.84 -11.49 -12.92
C TYR A 608 17.83 -10.74 -12.04
N THR A 609 17.19 -9.71 -12.59
CA THR A 609 16.32 -8.84 -11.80
C THR A 609 14.98 -9.49 -11.55
N THR A 610 14.61 -9.57 -10.28
CA THR A 610 13.29 -10.00 -9.80
C THR A 610 12.74 -8.98 -8.82
N PHE A 611 11.43 -8.99 -8.67
CA PHE A 611 10.67 -8.12 -7.78
C PHE A 611 9.74 -8.99 -6.94
N GLY A 612 9.37 -8.54 -5.75
CA GLY A 612 8.45 -9.32 -4.95
C GLY A 612 7.78 -8.59 -3.81
N LYS A 613 6.72 -9.21 -3.29
CA LYS A 613 6.03 -8.76 -2.09
C LYS A 613 5.33 -9.92 -1.38
N THR A 614 5.55 -10.02 -0.08
CA THR A 614 4.87 -10.99 0.80
C THR A 614 3.52 -10.50 1.28
N GLY A 615 2.63 -11.44 1.62
CA GLY A 615 1.39 -11.18 2.34
C GLY A 615 1.07 -12.28 3.34
N THR A 616 0.45 -11.88 4.45
CA THR A 616 0.00 -12.80 5.51
C THR A 616 -1.33 -12.28 6.03
N ASN A 617 -2.34 -13.15 6.07
CA ASN A 617 -3.55 -12.90 6.85
C ASN A 617 -3.50 -13.74 8.12
N GLU A 618 -3.92 -13.16 9.24
CA GLU A 618 -3.96 -13.82 10.55
C GLU A 618 -5.40 -13.89 11.07
N TRP A 619 -5.66 -14.86 11.94
CA TRP A 619 -6.90 -14.91 12.70
C TRP A 619 -6.88 -13.87 13.82
N ASP A 620 -7.92 -13.04 13.91
CA ASP A 620 -8.15 -12.25 15.11
C ASP A 620 -8.53 -13.16 16.29
N ALA A 621 -8.36 -12.65 17.52
CA ALA A 621 -8.56 -13.45 18.73
C ALA A 621 -10.00 -13.97 18.90
N GLU A 622 -11.00 -13.23 18.43
CA GLU A 622 -12.41 -13.61 18.56
C GLU A 622 -12.76 -14.71 17.57
N SER A 623 -12.43 -14.52 16.28
CA SER A 623 -12.63 -15.53 15.25
C SER A 623 -11.87 -16.82 15.56
N ALA A 624 -10.62 -16.69 16.04
CA ALA A 624 -9.79 -17.83 16.41
C ALA A 624 -10.45 -18.67 17.52
N ALA A 625 -10.98 -18.02 18.55
CA ALA A 625 -11.68 -18.71 19.64
C ALA A 625 -12.98 -19.37 19.18
N HIS A 626 -13.68 -18.78 18.21
CA HIS A 626 -14.93 -19.32 17.67
C HIS A 626 -14.73 -20.66 16.95
N ILE A 627 -13.65 -20.78 16.16
CA ILE A 627 -13.38 -21.97 15.35
C ILE A 627 -12.35 -22.93 15.98
N GLY A 628 -11.78 -22.57 17.13
CA GLY A 628 -10.86 -23.43 17.88
C GLY A 628 -9.40 -23.42 17.39
N VAL A 629 -8.95 -22.35 16.74
CA VAL A 629 -7.54 -22.19 16.30
C VAL A 629 -6.75 -21.25 17.22
N PRO A 630 -5.40 -21.28 17.21
CA PRO A 630 -4.61 -20.36 18.01
C PRO A 630 -4.83 -18.90 17.57
N ALA A 631 -5.00 -17.99 18.53
CA ALA A 631 -5.13 -16.55 18.25
C ALA A 631 -3.89 -16.03 17.51
N TYR A 632 -4.11 -15.17 16.51
CA TYR A 632 -3.05 -14.57 15.66
C TYR A 632 -2.25 -15.60 14.85
N SER A 633 -2.75 -16.83 14.70
CA SER A 633 -2.16 -17.80 13.78
C SER A 633 -2.42 -17.39 12.33
N SER A 634 -1.50 -17.73 11.42
CA SER A 634 -1.65 -17.44 10.01
C SER A 634 -2.84 -18.22 9.44
N LYS A 635 -3.75 -17.51 8.77
CA LYS A 635 -4.89 -18.03 8.02
C LYS A 635 -4.55 -18.30 6.56
N SER A 636 -3.72 -17.44 5.97
CA SER A 636 -3.20 -17.60 4.60
C SER A 636 -1.86 -16.90 4.45
N ARG A 637 -1.08 -17.39 3.49
CA ARG A 637 0.24 -16.88 3.13
C ARG A 637 0.27 -16.62 1.64
N LEU A 638 0.77 -15.46 1.25
CA LEU A 638 0.78 -15.00 -0.13
C LEU A 638 2.16 -14.50 -0.54
N MET A 639 2.48 -14.65 -1.81
CA MET A 639 3.68 -14.10 -2.43
C MET A 639 3.37 -13.61 -3.83
N ILE A 640 3.75 -12.37 -4.11
CA ILE A 640 3.90 -11.89 -5.49
C ILE A 640 5.39 -11.94 -5.84
N ALA A 641 5.69 -12.50 -7.00
CA ALA A 641 6.99 -12.41 -7.66
C ALA A 641 6.79 -11.84 -9.07
N ALA A 642 7.73 -11.04 -9.56
CA ALA A 642 7.63 -10.48 -10.90
C ALA A 642 9.00 -10.30 -11.56
N THR A 643 8.97 -10.27 -12.89
CA THR A 643 9.99 -9.72 -13.78
C THR A 643 9.41 -8.49 -14.49
N ASP A 644 10.15 -7.89 -15.42
CA ASP A 644 9.61 -6.88 -16.32
C ASP A 644 8.47 -7.42 -17.21
N GLN A 645 8.49 -8.72 -17.53
CA GLN A 645 7.53 -9.33 -18.46
C GLN A 645 6.35 -10.03 -17.77
N PHE A 646 6.55 -10.66 -16.61
CA PHE A 646 5.54 -11.50 -15.98
C PHE A 646 5.37 -11.19 -14.50
N THR A 647 4.15 -11.35 -14.01
CA THR A 647 3.83 -11.35 -12.57
C THR A 647 3.19 -12.67 -12.19
N ILE A 648 3.72 -13.28 -11.14
CA ILE A 648 3.20 -14.49 -10.48
C ILE A 648 2.59 -14.06 -9.15
N ALA A 649 1.31 -14.34 -8.94
CA ALA A 649 0.67 -14.18 -7.65
C ALA A 649 0.25 -15.54 -7.12
N THR A 650 0.71 -15.88 -5.91
CA THR A 650 0.44 -17.17 -5.27
C THR A 650 -0.19 -16.95 -3.90
N TRP A 651 -1.29 -17.64 -3.65
CA TRP A 651 -1.97 -17.76 -2.37
C TRP A 651 -1.88 -19.20 -1.88
N ALA A 652 -1.62 -19.38 -0.59
CA ALA A 652 -1.79 -20.63 0.11
C ALA A 652 -2.68 -20.41 1.34
N GLY A 653 -3.67 -21.28 1.54
CA GLY A 653 -4.61 -21.17 2.65
C GLY A 653 -5.61 -22.32 2.70
N PHE A 654 -6.77 -22.08 3.28
CA PHE A 654 -7.80 -23.09 3.53
C PHE A 654 -9.13 -22.67 2.90
N ASP A 655 -9.87 -23.65 2.37
CA ASP A 655 -11.21 -23.42 1.81
C ASP A 655 -12.28 -23.23 2.88
N GLU A 656 -12.15 -23.99 3.97
CA GLU A 656 -13.06 -23.96 5.10
C GLU A 656 -12.41 -23.17 6.26
N SER A 657 -13.24 -22.77 7.23
CA SER A 657 -12.79 -22.14 8.47
C SER A 657 -13.17 -23.04 9.64
N ASP A 658 -12.26 -23.95 9.97
CA ASP A 658 -12.39 -24.97 11.02
C ASP A 658 -11.17 -25.00 11.94
N GLU A 659 -11.16 -25.92 12.90
CA GLU A 659 -10.08 -26.10 13.89
C GLU A 659 -8.70 -26.46 13.28
N ASN A 660 -8.65 -26.81 11.99
CA ASN A 660 -7.41 -27.14 11.26
C ASN A 660 -7.00 -26.04 10.28
N SER A 661 -7.70 -24.91 10.26
CA SER A 661 -7.53 -23.84 9.27
C SER A 661 -6.47 -22.82 9.68
N TRP A 662 -5.28 -23.29 10.07
CA TRP A 662 -4.13 -22.45 10.46
C TRP A 662 -2.81 -23.12 10.11
N PHE A 663 -1.75 -22.33 9.89
CA PHE A 663 -0.42 -22.85 9.57
C PHE A 663 0.42 -23.09 10.82
N ASP A 664 0.91 -24.32 11.00
CA ASP A 664 1.90 -24.63 12.02
C ASP A 664 3.32 -24.13 11.64
N ASN A 665 4.30 -24.28 12.54
CA ASN A 665 5.66 -23.81 12.28
C ASN A 665 6.31 -24.53 11.09
N TYR A 666 6.13 -25.85 10.96
CA TYR A 666 6.69 -26.62 9.86
C TYR A 666 6.14 -26.13 8.52
N GLN A 667 4.82 -26.00 8.40
CA GLN A 667 4.15 -25.53 7.19
C GLN A 667 4.54 -24.09 6.83
N LYS A 668 4.78 -23.22 7.82
CA LYS A 668 5.30 -21.86 7.56
C LYS A 668 6.73 -21.89 7.05
N ASP A 669 7.58 -22.75 7.61
CA ASP A 669 9.00 -22.84 7.28
C ASP A 669 9.23 -23.42 5.87
N LEU A 670 8.31 -24.25 5.37
CA LEU A 670 8.31 -24.70 3.97
C LEU A 670 8.23 -23.55 2.96
N ASN A 671 7.65 -22.39 3.35
CA ASN A 671 7.53 -21.21 2.50
C ASN A 671 6.99 -21.49 1.08
N ILE A 672 6.02 -22.39 0.95
CA ILE A 672 5.56 -22.88 -0.36
C ILE A 672 5.18 -21.75 -1.35
N PRO A 673 4.52 -20.63 -0.95
CA PRO A 673 4.30 -19.54 -1.90
C PRO A 673 5.60 -18.93 -2.47
N GLY A 674 6.65 -18.81 -1.66
CA GLY A 674 7.96 -18.35 -2.13
C GLY A 674 8.68 -19.39 -3.00
N GLU A 675 8.64 -20.66 -2.59
CA GLU A 675 9.29 -21.75 -3.34
C GLU A 675 8.57 -22.07 -4.66
N LEU A 676 7.24 -21.97 -4.70
CA LEU A 676 6.48 -22.12 -5.95
C LEU A 676 6.77 -20.96 -6.90
N ASN A 677 6.81 -19.73 -6.40
CA ASN A 677 7.20 -18.59 -7.22
C ASN A 677 8.64 -18.72 -7.75
N SER A 678 9.56 -19.22 -6.92
CA SER A 678 10.94 -19.55 -7.29
C SER A 678 10.98 -20.57 -8.43
N TYR A 679 10.26 -21.69 -8.29
CA TYR A 679 10.13 -22.72 -9.32
C TYR A 679 9.56 -22.16 -10.64
N LEU A 680 8.50 -21.36 -10.57
CA LEU A 680 7.89 -20.76 -11.76
C LEU A 680 8.78 -19.69 -12.41
N LEU A 681 9.60 -18.97 -11.63
CA LEU A 681 10.61 -18.06 -12.18
C LEU A 681 11.67 -18.80 -12.99
N ASP A 682 12.06 -20.01 -12.59
CA ASP A 682 13.02 -20.83 -13.33
C ASP A 682 12.38 -21.35 -14.64
N VAL A 683 11.11 -21.77 -14.61
CA VAL A 683 10.36 -22.16 -15.81
C VAL A 683 10.20 -20.98 -16.79
N LEU A 684 9.91 -19.78 -16.27
CA LEU A 684 9.83 -18.57 -17.08
C LEU A 684 11.20 -18.18 -17.66
N TYR A 685 12.28 -18.36 -16.90
CA TYR A 685 13.64 -18.14 -17.39
C TYR A 685 13.96 -19.06 -18.58
N ASP A 686 13.61 -20.34 -18.48
CA ASP A 686 13.84 -21.31 -19.55
C ASP A 686 12.99 -21.02 -20.79
N SER A 687 11.75 -20.53 -20.59
CA SER A 687 10.79 -20.27 -21.66
C SER A 687 11.00 -18.91 -22.36
N TYR A 688 11.40 -17.87 -21.62
CA TYR A 688 11.42 -16.48 -22.09
C TYR A 688 12.76 -15.74 -21.84
N GLY A 689 13.69 -16.34 -21.10
CA GLY A 689 14.95 -15.73 -20.71
C GLY A 689 14.88 -14.94 -19.39
N PRO A 690 16.01 -14.28 -19.00
CA PRO A 690 16.07 -13.54 -17.75
C PRO A 690 15.17 -12.31 -17.74
N GLY A 691 14.66 -11.97 -16.56
CA GLY A 691 14.05 -10.67 -16.31
C GLY A 691 15.07 -9.53 -16.30
N TYR A 692 14.66 -8.36 -16.80
CA TYR A 692 15.48 -7.15 -16.85
C TYR A 692 15.00 -6.09 -15.85
N ASP A 693 15.90 -5.17 -15.51
CA ASP A 693 15.48 -3.98 -14.75
C ASP A 693 14.77 -2.98 -15.68
N LEU A 694 13.84 -2.22 -15.11
CA LEU A 694 13.04 -1.24 -15.85
C LEU A 694 13.87 0.02 -16.15
N ALA A 695 13.71 0.56 -17.36
CA ALA A 695 14.26 1.87 -17.69
C ALA A 695 13.58 2.97 -16.86
N VAL A 696 14.35 3.96 -16.42
CA VAL A 696 13.82 5.13 -15.70
C VAL A 696 12.92 5.93 -16.67
N PRO A 697 11.62 6.11 -16.39
CA PRO A 697 10.74 6.89 -17.25
C PRO A 697 11.14 8.37 -17.31
N GLY A 698 10.82 9.03 -18.43
CA GLY A 698 11.22 10.43 -18.68
C GLY A 698 10.55 11.46 -17.76
N ASP A 699 9.49 11.08 -17.04
CA ASP A 699 8.81 11.89 -16.04
C ASP A 699 9.38 11.69 -14.62
N VAL A 700 10.46 10.94 -14.45
CA VAL A 700 11.16 10.71 -13.17
C VAL A 700 12.51 11.39 -13.15
N VAL A 701 12.86 12.02 -12.02
CA VAL A 701 14.19 12.58 -11.75
C VAL A 701 14.67 12.16 -10.36
N GLN A 702 15.97 12.28 -10.11
CA GLN A 702 16.52 12.14 -8.75
C GLN A 702 16.63 13.52 -8.10
N ILE A 703 16.27 13.59 -6.82
CA ILE A 703 16.51 14.76 -5.97
C ILE A 703 17.37 14.38 -4.78
N SER A 704 18.28 15.26 -4.37
CA SER A 704 18.97 15.16 -3.09
C SER A 704 18.35 16.16 -2.13
N HIS A 705 17.80 15.69 -1.02
CA HIS A 705 17.05 16.51 -0.07
C HIS A 705 17.39 16.17 1.38
N ILE A 706 16.95 17.02 2.29
CA ILE A 706 17.06 16.78 3.74
C ILE A 706 16.10 15.64 4.13
N LYS A 707 16.59 14.65 4.89
CA LYS A 707 15.76 13.56 5.46
C LYS A 707 14.70 14.13 6.38
N GLY A 708 13.44 13.78 6.15
CA GLY A 708 12.34 14.10 7.06
C GLY A 708 11.36 15.17 6.58
N PRO A 709 11.80 16.43 6.39
CA PRO A 709 10.91 17.51 6.01
C PRO A 709 10.13 17.21 4.72
N PHE A 710 8.82 17.47 4.77
CA PHE A 710 7.91 17.40 3.64
C PHE A 710 7.01 18.65 3.63
N PRO A 711 6.91 19.44 2.54
CA PRO A 711 7.57 19.25 1.23
C PRO A 711 9.10 19.24 1.30
N TYR A 712 9.75 18.51 0.39
CA TYR A 712 11.20 18.31 0.41
C TYR A 712 11.99 19.61 0.38
N GLN A 713 13.05 19.67 1.19
CA GLN A 713 13.90 20.84 1.35
C GLN A 713 15.31 20.59 0.79
N SER A 714 15.90 21.63 0.20
CA SER A 714 17.28 21.60 -0.31
C SER A 714 18.28 21.48 0.84
N PRO A 715 19.32 20.63 0.74
CA PRO A 715 20.41 20.59 1.72
C PRO A 715 21.06 21.98 1.90
N VAL A 716 21.44 22.31 3.14
CA VAL A 716 22.16 23.55 3.47
C VAL A 716 23.68 23.33 3.44
N ALA A 717 24.45 24.41 3.31
CA ALA A 717 25.91 24.34 3.39
C ALA A 717 26.37 23.78 4.74
N ASP A 718 27.45 23.00 4.74
CA ASP A 718 28.04 22.38 5.94
C ASP A 718 27.10 21.46 6.75
N MET A 719 25.98 21.03 6.15
CA MET A 719 25.07 20.04 6.75
C MET A 719 25.74 18.68 6.88
N ASP A 720 25.38 17.94 7.93
CA ASP A 720 25.79 16.56 8.10
C ASP A 720 25.33 15.72 6.88
N PRO A 721 26.26 15.09 6.13
CA PRO A 721 25.90 14.24 4.99
C PRO A 721 24.94 13.09 5.36
N GLU A 722 24.93 12.62 6.61
CA GLU A 722 24.01 11.58 7.06
C GLU A 722 22.55 12.05 7.10
N LEU A 723 22.30 13.35 7.09
CA LEU A 723 20.95 13.96 7.02
C LEU A 723 20.50 14.26 5.58
N VAL A 724 21.35 14.00 4.58
CA VAL A 724 20.98 14.06 3.16
C VAL A 724 20.49 12.69 2.71
N SER A 725 19.44 12.67 1.92
CA SER A 725 18.99 11.47 1.20
C SER A 725 18.80 11.78 -0.27
N THR A 726 18.84 10.74 -1.10
CA THR A 726 18.59 10.85 -2.54
C THR A 726 17.62 9.76 -2.97
N GLY A 727 16.58 10.17 -3.68
CA GLY A 727 15.58 9.26 -4.21
C GLY A 727 14.97 9.77 -5.50
N TYR A 728 14.26 8.86 -6.16
CA TYR A 728 13.48 9.18 -7.35
C TYR A 728 12.19 9.89 -6.96
N ILE A 729 11.78 10.86 -7.76
CA ILE A 729 10.53 11.60 -7.62
C ILE A 729 9.98 11.91 -9.02
N LEU A 730 8.66 12.04 -9.14
CA LEU A 730 8.06 12.59 -10.35
C LEU A 730 8.57 14.02 -10.58
N SER A 731 8.99 14.31 -11.80
CA SER A 731 9.51 15.60 -12.26
C SER A 731 8.58 16.78 -11.90
N LYS A 732 7.26 16.56 -11.93
CA LYS A 732 6.24 17.55 -11.53
C LYS A 732 6.35 17.99 -10.07
N TYR A 733 6.96 17.17 -9.20
CA TYR A 733 7.17 17.43 -7.77
C TYR A 733 8.64 17.67 -7.38
N ALA A 734 9.57 17.65 -8.34
CA ALA A 734 11.02 17.70 -8.06
C ALA A 734 11.53 19.04 -7.51
N LYS A 735 10.69 20.09 -7.48
CA LYS A 735 11.10 21.41 -7.01
C LYS A 735 11.23 21.39 -5.48
N LEU A 736 12.48 21.38 -5.01
CA LEU A 736 12.79 21.52 -3.60
C LEU A 736 12.44 22.91 -3.07
N THR A 737 11.96 22.95 -1.84
CA THR A 737 11.82 24.17 -1.07
C THR A 737 13.15 24.55 -0.41
N GLU A 738 13.28 25.81 -0.01
CA GLU A 738 14.43 26.26 0.77
C GLU A 738 14.30 25.73 2.20
N ALA A 739 15.37 25.16 2.74
CA ALA A 739 15.41 24.75 4.14
C ALA A 739 15.35 25.98 5.05
N LYS A 740 14.29 26.08 5.86
CA LYS A 740 14.10 27.20 6.78
C LYS A 740 14.03 26.66 8.21
N PRO A 741 14.84 27.21 9.13
CA PRO A 741 14.69 26.89 10.55
C PRO A 741 13.31 27.32 11.05
N GLN A 742 12.88 26.73 12.17
CA GLN A 742 11.73 27.23 12.93
C GLN A 742 11.84 28.74 13.20
N GLU A 743 10.71 29.40 13.44
CA GLU A 743 10.73 30.78 13.90
C GLU A 743 11.41 30.88 15.26
N LEU A 744 12.40 31.77 15.35
CA LEU A 744 13.04 32.10 16.62
C LEU A 744 12.09 33.00 17.39
N LEU A 745 11.90 32.70 18.69
CA LEU A 745 11.23 33.63 19.58
C LEU A 745 12.03 34.93 19.64
N GLU A 746 11.35 36.04 19.90
CA GLU A 746 11.99 37.35 19.93
C GLU A 746 12.60 37.65 21.30
N LEU A 747 13.71 38.41 21.31
CA LEU A 747 14.23 38.98 22.55
C LEU A 747 13.18 39.90 23.16
N ALA A 748 12.75 39.57 24.38
CA ALA A 748 11.70 40.30 25.09
C ALA A 748 12.17 41.72 25.47
N SER A 749 13.46 41.88 25.79
CA SER A 749 14.05 43.16 26.17
C SER A 749 15.40 43.43 25.50
N ASN A 750 15.85 44.69 25.58
CA ASN A 750 17.18 45.08 25.13
C ASN A 750 18.26 44.46 26.04
N PRO A 751 19.44 44.08 25.50
CA PRO A 751 20.49 43.45 26.29
C PRO A 751 20.97 44.36 27.41
N LYS A 752 21.11 43.83 28.62
CA LYS A 752 21.63 44.58 29.77
C LYS A 752 23.15 44.65 29.69
N LEU A 753 23.70 45.86 29.82
CA LEU A 753 25.13 46.12 29.72
C LEU A 753 25.69 46.45 31.10
N ALA A 754 26.70 45.71 31.53
CA ALA A 754 27.55 46.03 32.69
C ALA A 754 29.00 46.11 32.22
N HIS A 755 29.83 46.91 32.87
CA HIS A 755 31.24 47.00 32.49
C HIS A 755 32.14 47.26 33.70
N THR A 756 33.38 46.83 33.59
CA THR A 756 34.49 47.35 34.38
C THR A 756 35.51 47.99 33.44
N GLN A 757 36.17 49.04 33.90
CA GLN A 757 37.08 49.83 33.08
C GLN A 757 38.37 50.11 33.82
N ASN A 758 39.49 49.95 33.12
CA ASN A 758 40.80 50.34 33.57
C ASN A 758 41.49 51.15 32.45
N GLY A 759 41.41 52.48 32.53
CA GLY A 759 41.88 53.36 31.46
C GLY A 759 41.10 53.14 30.15
N ALA A 760 41.81 52.72 29.09
CA ALA A 760 41.23 52.45 27.78
C ALA A 760 40.66 51.03 27.64
N ASP A 761 40.99 50.12 28.56
CA ASP A 761 40.51 48.73 28.52
C ASP A 761 39.15 48.63 29.22
N VAL A 762 38.15 48.15 28.50
CA VAL A 762 36.78 47.95 28.97
C VAL A 762 36.43 46.48 28.87
N LYS A 763 36.10 45.89 30.02
CA LYS A 763 35.51 44.56 30.07
C LYS A 763 34.00 44.71 30.12
N LEU A 764 33.34 44.43 29.00
CA LEU A 764 31.91 44.57 28.82
C LEU A 764 31.23 43.22 29.05
N THR A 765 30.26 43.18 29.96
CA THR A 765 29.34 42.06 30.16
C THR A 765 27.99 42.39 29.54
N VAL A 766 27.58 41.57 28.57
CA VAL A 766 26.30 41.63 27.89
C VAL A 766 25.41 40.52 28.43
N THR A 767 24.21 40.86 28.90
CA THR A 767 23.22 39.89 29.37
C THR A 767 21.94 40.00 28.56
N MET A 768 21.61 38.94 27.83
CA MET A 768 20.37 38.75 27.10
C MET A 768 19.32 38.05 27.97
N ASP A 769 18.05 38.19 27.62
CA ASP A 769 17.00 37.33 28.18
C ASP A 769 17.27 35.86 27.79
N PRO A 770 17.12 34.89 28.70
CA PRO A 770 17.19 33.47 28.34
C PRO A 770 16.19 33.13 27.24
N TYR A 771 16.56 32.24 26.33
CA TYR A 771 15.62 31.73 25.34
C TYR A 771 14.47 31.01 26.07
N PRO A 772 13.19 31.30 25.78
CA PRO A 772 12.07 30.78 26.58
C PRO A 772 11.95 29.26 26.66
N ASP A 773 12.51 28.55 25.68
CA ASP A 773 12.59 27.09 25.67
C ASP A 773 14.06 26.64 25.82
N GLU A 774 14.49 26.42 27.06
CA GLU A 774 15.88 26.06 27.38
C GLU A 774 16.34 24.77 26.68
N THR A 775 15.40 23.87 26.33
CA THR A 775 15.74 22.61 25.64
C THR A 775 16.29 22.85 24.23
N LYS A 776 15.93 23.98 23.60
CA LYS A 776 16.39 24.34 22.25
C LYS A 776 17.78 24.97 22.22
N VAL A 777 18.31 25.39 23.37
CA VAL A 777 19.64 26.00 23.49
C VAL A 777 20.75 24.94 23.51
N THR A 778 20.40 23.71 23.88
CA THR A 778 21.32 22.57 23.84
C THR A 778 21.08 21.79 22.54
N ALA A 779 22.16 21.29 21.91
CA ALA A 779 22.00 20.35 20.80
C ALA A 779 21.32 19.08 21.36
N SER A 780 20.12 18.77 20.89
CA SER A 780 19.38 17.61 21.36
C SER A 780 20.00 16.34 20.75
N ASP A 781 20.66 15.53 21.56
CA ASP A 781 21.07 14.17 21.18
C ASP A 781 19.92 13.15 21.36
N ASN A 782 18.74 13.61 21.77
CA ASN A 782 17.59 12.74 22.01
C ASN A 782 17.10 12.14 20.70
N ARG A 783 17.23 10.81 20.58
CA ARG A 783 16.73 10.02 19.45
C ARG A 783 15.32 9.49 19.67
N ASP A 784 14.71 9.72 20.85
CA ASP A 784 13.37 9.22 21.14
C ASP A 784 12.30 10.09 20.50
N LEU A 785 11.27 9.44 19.95
CA LEU A 785 10.10 10.10 19.38
C LEU A 785 8.91 9.93 20.32
N THR A 786 8.41 11.03 20.88
CA THR A 786 7.16 11.04 21.65
C THR A 786 6.05 11.61 20.80
N VAL A 787 4.98 10.83 20.60
CA VAL A 787 3.78 11.26 19.88
C VAL A 787 2.57 11.24 20.80
N THR A 788 1.66 12.19 20.59
CA THR A 788 0.35 12.19 21.21
C THR A 788 -0.65 11.68 20.18
N TYR A 789 -1.34 10.59 20.49
CA TYR A 789 -2.34 10.02 19.59
C TYR A 789 -3.75 10.51 19.97
N PRO A 790 -4.74 10.41 19.05
CA PRO A 790 -6.12 10.79 19.34
C PRO A 790 -6.61 10.12 20.64
N GLY A 791 -7.32 10.85 21.49
CA GLY A 791 -7.65 10.44 22.86
C GLY A 791 -6.69 10.94 23.96
N GLY A 792 -5.59 11.61 23.59
CA GLY A 792 -4.72 12.36 24.52
C GLY A 792 -3.66 11.52 25.25
N GLY A 793 -3.53 10.25 24.90
CA GLY A 793 -2.41 9.42 25.35
C GLY A 793 -1.11 9.80 24.65
N THR A 794 0.03 9.59 25.32
CA THR A 794 1.35 9.75 24.74
C THR A 794 2.03 8.39 24.58
N TYR A 795 2.76 8.22 23.49
CA TYR A 795 3.57 7.04 23.20
C TYR A 795 4.99 7.48 22.89
N THR A 796 5.98 6.93 23.59
CA THR A 796 7.39 7.22 23.37
C THR A 796 8.07 6.03 22.73
N ILE A 797 8.73 6.28 21.60
CA ILE A 797 9.44 5.30 20.78
C ILE A 797 10.93 5.54 20.97
N PRO A 798 11.64 4.68 21.74
CA PRO A 798 13.07 4.84 21.96
C PRO A 798 13.84 4.76 20.65
N GLY A 799 14.70 5.73 20.37
CA GLY A 799 15.46 5.80 19.12
C GLY A 799 14.62 6.01 17.85
N GLY A 800 13.33 6.38 17.97
CA GLY A 800 12.41 6.52 16.85
C GLY A 800 12.60 7.76 15.96
N LYS A 801 13.62 8.59 16.20
CA LYS A 801 13.98 9.73 15.33
C LYS A 801 15.16 9.40 14.43
N ILE A 802 14.93 9.49 13.12
CA ILE A 802 16.00 9.46 12.12
C ILE A 802 16.34 10.87 11.59
N TYR A 803 15.48 11.85 11.88
CA TYR A 803 15.78 13.26 11.67
C TYR A 803 15.21 14.12 12.81
N ASP A 804 15.84 15.28 13.03
CA ASP A 804 15.34 16.34 13.90
C ASP A 804 15.79 17.68 13.32
N GLU A 805 14.92 18.70 13.35
CA GLU A 805 15.24 20.04 12.85
C GLU A 805 16.45 20.66 13.58
N ALA A 806 16.64 20.34 14.85
CA ALA A 806 17.80 20.80 15.62
C ALA A 806 19.13 20.21 15.11
N TRP A 807 19.11 19.05 14.44
CA TRP A 807 20.33 18.47 13.85
C TRP A 807 20.73 19.19 12.55
N ILE A 808 19.73 19.69 11.83
CA ILE A 808 19.87 20.43 10.56
C ILE A 808 20.36 21.84 10.83
N PHE A 809 19.62 22.62 11.64
CA PHE A 809 19.90 24.03 11.86
C PHE A 809 20.80 24.28 13.07
N GLY A 810 21.05 23.27 13.90
CA GLY A 810 21.77 23.41 15.16
C GLY A 810 20.88 23.94 16.28
N ALA A 811 21.43 23.98 17.49
CA ALA A 811 20.73 24.56 18.62
C ALA A 811 20.66 26.09 18.53
N VAL A 812 19.72 26.67 19.28
CA VAL A 812 19.60 28.12 19.44
C VAL A 812 20.84 28.64 20.17
N ARG A 813 21.39 29.75 19.67
CA ARG A 813 22.56 30.45 20.18
C ARG A 813 22.22 31.90 20.48
N TYR A 814 22.93 32.45 21.45
CA TYR A 814 22.90 33.86 21.75
C TYR A 814 24.03 34.52 20.97
N LYS A 815 23.73 35.51 20.13
CA LYS A 815 24.75 36.26 19.38
C LYS A 815 24.69 37.74 19.75
N SER A 816 25.85 38.31 20.08
CA SER A 816 26.01 39.75 20.27
C SER A 816 27.15 40.30 19.41
N GLU A 817 26.89 41.44 18.81
CA GLU A 817 27.83 42.23 18.02
C GLU A 817 28.11 43.54 18.75
N VAL A 818 29.38 43.83 19.02
CA VAL A 818 29.81 45.02 19.76
C VAL A 818 30.47 46.00 18.80
N TYR A 819 29.88 47.19 18.73
CA TYR A 819 30.36 48.30 17.91
C TYR A 819 30.90 49.41 18.81
N VAL A 820 32.10 49.92 18.51
CA VAL A 820 32.67 51.10 19.17
C VAL A 820 32.73 52.23 18.14
N ASN A 821 32.05 53.34 18.42
CA ASN A 821 31.93 54.50 17.53
C ASN A 821 31.48 54.13 16.10
N GLY A 822 30.57 53.15 16.01
CA GLY A 822 30.00 52.68 14.74
C GLY A 822 30.83 51.61 14.02
N VAL A 823 32.00 51.21 14.53
CA VAL A 823 32.84 50.15 13.95
C VAL A 823 32.64 48.86 14.74
N LEU A 824 32.32 47.75 14.06
CA LEU A 824 32.27 46.42 14.67
C LEU A 824 33.66 46.04 15.17
N VAL A 825 33.84 45.89 16.48
CA VAL A 825 35.14 45.55 17.09
C VAL A 825 35.22 44.09 17.49
N GLU A 826 34.09 43.49 17.88
CA GLU A 826 34.02 42.11 18.34
C GLU A 826 32.60 41.58 18.15
N GLU A 827 32.48 40.29 17.85
CA GLU A 827 31.22 39.56 17.90
C GLU A 827 31.42 38.23 18.62
N LYS A 828 30.38 37.76 19.31
CA LYS A 828 30.42 36.47 19.99
C LYS A 828 29.09 35.74 19.84
N MET A 829 29.18 34.44 19.55
CA MET A 829 28.08 33.49 19.60
C MET A 829 28.37 32.49 20.72
N ASP A 830 27.36 32.20 21.56
CA ASP A 830 27.54 31.35 22.74
C ASP A 830 26.24 30.58 23.07
N ASP A 831 26.35 29.52 23.88
CA ASP A 831 25.19 28.78 24.46
C ASP A 831 24.64 29.45 25.73
N LYS A 832 25.33 30.49 26.20
CA LYS A 832 24.94 31.29 27.37
C LYS A 832 24.42 32.66 26.97
N ASN A 833 23.38 33.08 27.69
CA ASN A 833 22.80 34.41 27.57
C ASN A 833 23.66 35.52 28.20
N ILE A 834 24.76 35.18 28.89
CA ILE A 834 25.73 36.12 29.45
C ILE A 834 27.05 35.98 28.71
N GLN A 835 27.50 37.08 28.10
CA GLN A 835 28.71 37.14 27.29
C GLN A 835 29.63 38.24 27.80
N ALA A 836 30.93 37.99 27.79
CA ALA A 836 31.96 38.95 28.16
C ALA A 836 32.81 39.28 26.93
N PHE A 837 33.12 40.57 26.76
CA PHE A 837 33.90 41.14 25.67
C PHE A 837 35.01 42.00 26.27
N ASP A 838 36.20 41.93 25.69
CA ASP A 838 37.36 42.74 26.10
C ASP A 838 37.64 43.75 24.99
N ILE A 839 37.09 44.96 25.12
CA ILE A 839 37.14 46.01 24.09
C ILE A 839 38.00 47.18 24.54
N LYS A 840 38.55 47.91 23.57
CA LYS A 840 39.32 49.14 23.82
C LYS A 840 38.53 50.35 23.36
N VAL A 841 38.49 51.37 24.23
CA VAL A 841 37.88 52.67 23.92
C VAL A 841 38.95 53.74 23.80
N ASP A 842 38.67 54.78 23.01
CA ASP A 842 39.61 55.89 22.84
C ASP A 842 39.73 56.67 24.16
N PRO A 843 40.94 56.88 24.71
CA PRO A 843 41.13 57.57 25.97
C PRO A 843 40.96 59.10 25.89
N THR A 844 40.78 59.64 24.69
CA THR A 844 40.72 61.08 24.41
C THR A 844 39.31 61.59 24.10
N ILE A 845 38.38 60.69 23.74
CA ILE A 845 37.01 61.03 23.40
C ILE A 845 36.02 60.15 24.16
N LYS A 846 34.80 60.67 24.34
CA LYS A 846 33.67 59.85 24.78
C LYS A 846 33.36 58.82 23.70
N SER A 847 33.54 57.54 24.02
CA SER A 847 33.26 56.44 23.10
C SER A 847 31.84 55.94 23.27
N GLU A 848 31.13 55.74 22.17
CA GLU A 848 29.82 55.09 22.14
C GLU A 848 29.99 53.61 21.84
N ILE A 849 29.48 52.76 22.73
CA ILE A 849 29.44 51.31 22.57
C ILE A 849 28.00 50.93 22.26
N LYS A 850 27.75 50.46 21.04
CA LYS A 850 26.46 49.87 20.66
C LYS A 850 26.60 48.36 20.65
N VAL A 851 25.72 47.68 21.40
CA VAL A 851 25.61 46.22 21.39
C VAL A 851 24.32 45.84 20.69
N VAL A 852 24.42 45.01 19.66
CA VAL A 852 23.29 44.42 18.95
C VAL A 852 23.24 42.94 19.31
N SER A 853 22.16 42.50 19.95
CA SER A 853 21.98 41.11 20.37
C SER A 853 20.73 40.50 19.74
N TYR A 854 20.81 39.20 19.43
CA TYR A 854 19.71 38.41 18.88
C TYR A 854 19.91 36.91 19.16
N TYR A 855 18.83 36.14 19.06
CA TYR A 855 18.94 34.69 18.98
C TYR A 855 19.22 34.29 17.53
N THR A 856 20.02 33.24 17.36
CA THR A 856 20.32 32.64 16.06
C THR A 856 20.42 31.13 16.21
N PHE A 857 20.65 30.42 15.12
CA PHE A 857 20.88 28.98 15.13
C PHE A 857 22.36 28.71 14.84
N ASP A 858 22.95 27.70 15.49
CA ASP A 858 24.38 27.39 15.39
C ASP A 858 24.86 27.15 13.95
N LYS A 859 24.00 26.56 13.11
CA LYS A 859 24.30 26.20 11.70
C LYS A 859 23.46 26.97 10.69
N SER A 860 22.86 28.10 11.06
CA SER A 860 22.04 28.90 10.12
C SER A 860 22.18 30.41 10.33
N GLY A 861 22.09 31.17 9.24
CA GLY A 861 22.12 32.64 9.26
C GLY A 861 20.80 33.30 9.70
N LYS A 862 19.77 32.53 10.05
CA LYS A 862 18.49 33.07 10.56
C LYS A 862 18.71 33.72 11.93
N LYS A 863 18.22 34.93 12.09
CA LYS A 863 18.25 35.69 13.34
C LYS A 863 16.85 36.09 13.77
N SER A 864 16.61 36.12 15.08
CA SER A 864 15.48 36.85 15.64
C SER A 864 15.64 38.35 15.33
N SER A 865 14.59 39.13 15.51
CA SER A 865 14.70 40.59 15.44
C SER A 865 15.76 41.07 16.45
N PRO A 866 16.75 41.86 16.00
CA PRO A 866 17.82 42.31 16.87
C PRO A 866 17.33 43.35 17.87
N ARG A 867 17.91 43.33 19.05
CA ARG A 867 17.74 44.35 20.08
C ARG A 867 19.05 45.08 20.33
N GLU A 868 18.95 46.38 20.55
CA GLU A 868 20.12 47.25 20.67
C GLU A 868 20.17 47.90 22.06
N SER A 869 21.37 47.98 22.63
CA SER A 869 21.67 48.80 23.80
C SER A 869 22.89 49.65 23.52
N ILE A 870 22.86 50.89 23.99
CA ILE A 870 23.95 51.85 23.83
C ILE A 870 24.48 52.23 25.22
N LEU A 871 25.79 52.21 25.35
CA LEU A 871 26.53 52.63 26.53
C LEU A 871 27.57 53.65 26.09
N SER A 872 27.62 54.81 26.75
CA SER A 872 28.70 55.78 26.52
C SER A 872 29.72 55.72 27.66
N ILE A 873 31.00 55.61 27.31
CA ILE A 873 32.11 55.51 28.28
C ILE A 873 33.15 56.61 28.00
N GLU A 874 33.69 57.19 29.07
CA GLU A 874 34.85 58.09 29.04
C GLU A 874 36.01 57.44 29.81
N ALA A 875 37.23 57.45 29.27
CA ALA A 875 38.40 56.91 29.98
C ALA A 875 38.75 57.74 31.22
N THR A 876 38.75 57.12 32.39
CA THR A 876 39.19 57.76 33.63
C THR A 876 40.72 57.90 33.63
N LYS A 877 41.20 59.15 33.63
CA LYS A 877 42.63 59.49 33.68
C LYS A 877 43.04 59.73 35.14
N ASP A 878 43.89 58.90 35.72
CA ASP A 878 44.54 59.22 37.01
C ASP A 878 45.73 60.15 36.77
N ASN A 879 45.70 61.36 37.35
CA ASN A 879 46.62 62.47 37.06
C ASN A 879 47.51 62.87 38.27
N SER A 880 47.87 61.93 39.15
CA SER A 880 48.75 62.20 40.30
C SER A 880 50.24 62.31 39.90
N VAL A 881 51.00 63.18 40.60
CA VAL A 881 52.44 63.44 40.35
C VAL A 881 53.25 63.14 41.61
N THR A 882 54.29 62.31 41.51
CA THR A 882 55.22 62.01 42.61
C THR A 882 56.37 63.02 42.66
N ALA A 883 56.63 63.61 43.82
CA ALA A 883 57.70 64.59 44.01
C ALA A 883 59.10 63.92 44.07
N PRO A 884 60.08 64.36 43.27
CA PRO A 884 61.48 63.89 43.33
C PRO A 884 62.20 64.31 44.63
N SER A 885 63.37 63.72 44.89
CA SER A 885 64.28 64.18 45.95
C SER A 885 65.22 65.28 45.47
N PHE A 886 65.32 66.36 46.24
CA PHE A 886 66.08 67.57 45.87
C PHE A 886 67.24 67.92 46.83
N VAL A 887 67.36 67.26 47.99
CA VAL A 887 68.52 67.46 48.88
C VAL A 887 69.80 67.02 48.17
N GLY A 888 70.84 67.85 48.20
CA GLY A 888 72.09 67.67 47.47
C GLY A 888 72.05 68.09 46.00
N ARG A 889 70.91 68.56 45.48
CA ARG A 889 70.78 69.10 44.12
C ARG A 889 70.89 70.61 44.07
N SER A 890 71.00 71.16 42.86
CA SER A 890 71.08 72.61 42.66
C SER A 890 69.72 73.30 42.92
N LEU A 891 69.76 74.57 43.35
CA LEU A 891 68.53 75.37 43.48
C LEU A 891 67.78 75.51 42.14
N GLY A 892 68.51 75.54 41.02
CA GLY A 892 67.92 75.64 39.68
C GLY A 892 67.02 74.46 39.31
N GLU A 893 67.46 73.23 39.59
CA GLU A 893 66.66 72.01 39.32
C GLU A 893 65.38 71.95 40.14
N PHE A 894 65.44 72.37 41.40
CA PHE A 894 64.26 72.45 42.26
C PHE A 894 63.25 73.50 41.77
N MET A 895 63.73 74.70 41.38
CA MET A 895 62.86 75.76 40.88
C MET A 895 62.21 75.42 39.53
N GLN A 896 62.86 74.62 38.68
CA GLN A 896 62.23 74.08 37.47
C GLN A 896 61.05 73.17 37.80
N TRP A 897 61.20 72.28 38.79
CA TRP A 897 60.11 71.40 39.23
C TRP A 897 58.95 72.19 39.86
N VAL A 898 59.24 73.18 40.70
CA VAL A 898 58.25 74.10 41.29
C VAL A 898 57.43 74.78 40.20
N ASN A 899 58.09 75.35 39.18
CA ASN A 899 57.43 76.06 38.09
C ASN A 899 56.59 75.13 37.20
N ALA A 900 57.13 73.96 36.86
CA ALA A 900 56.42 72.97 36.04
C ALA A 900 55.12 72.50 36.71
N ASN A 901 55.09 72.45 38.04
CA ASN A 901 53.96 71.99 38.83
C ASN A 901 53.13 73.13 39.44
N LYS A 902 53.40 74.38 39.05
CA LYS A 902 52.69 75.59 39.51
C LYS A 902 52.67 75.76 41.03
N ILE A 903 53.67 75.24 41.72
CA ILE A 903 53.80 75.34 43.19
C ILE A 903 54.10 76.81 43.55
N PRO A 904 53.50 77.37 44.62
CA PRO A 904 53.83 78.72 45.09
C PRO A 904 55.34 78.92 45.29
N THR A 905 55.84 80.10 44.95
CA THR A 905 57.28 80.42 45.01
C THR A 905 57.85 80.14 46.42
N PRO A 906 58.86 79.26 46.55
CA PRO A 906 59.46 78.90 47.84
C PRO A 906 60.17 80.08 48.50
N THR A 907 60.27 80.04 49.82
CA THR A 907 61.20 80.91 50.58
C THR A 907 62.59 80.31 50.53
N VAL A 908 63.60 81.07 50.07
CA VAL A 908 64.99 80.60 49.94
C VAL A 908 65.85 81.24 51.03
N ASN A 909 66.46 80.42 51.88
CA ASN A 909 67.46 80.85 52.85
C ASN A 909 68.85 80.45 52.37
N TYR A 910 69.84 81.31 52.60
CA TYR A 910 71.23 81.01 52.29
C TYR A 910 72.05 80.98 53.59
N THR A 911 72.83 79.92 53.81
CA THR A 911 73.65 79.73 55.03
C THR A 911 75.11 79.46 54.67
N VAL A 912 76.06 80.03 55.44
CA VAL A 912 77.49 79.76 55.22
C VAL A 912 77.83 78.37 55.75
N ASP A 913 78.41 77.55 54.88
CA ASP A 913 78.91 76.22 55.21
C ASP A 913 80.36 76.10 54.71
N ASN A 914 81.27 75.70 55.59
CA ASN A 914 82.71 75.60 55.28
C ASN A 914 83.06 74.27 54.59
N THR A 915 82.05 73.46 54.22
CA THR A 915 82.20 72.25 53.40
C THR A 915 82.00 72.55 51.92
N VAL A 916 82.69 71.83 51.03
CA VAL A 916 82.96 72.22 49.62
C VAL A 916 81.73 72.19 48.68
N ASP A 917 80.51 71.98 49.20
CA ASP A 917 79.29 71.93 48.38
C ASP A 917 78.64 73.32 48.27
N TYR A 918 79.10 74.12 47.30
CA TYR A 918 78.49 75.41 46.96
C TYR A 918 77.15 75.23 46.22
N ALA A 919 76.16 76.09 46.50
CA ALA A 919 74.90 76.22 45.76
C ALA A 919 74.00 74.96 45.72
N THR A 920 74.09 74.10 46.74
CA THR A 920 73.25 72.91 46.86
C THR A 920 72.17 73.06 47.93
N ILE A 921 71.04 72.40 47.72
CA ILE A 921 69.94 72.35 48.68
C ILE A 921 70.33 71.44 49.85
N ARG A 922 70.30 71.98 51.07
CA ARG A 922 70.59 71.20 52.29
C ARG A 922 69.33 70.64 52.92
N SER A 923 68.25 71.42 52.93
CA SER A 923 66.98 71.00 53.50
C SER A 923 65.81 71.64 52.79
N LEU A 924 64.70 70.91 52.81
CA LEU A 924 63.38 71.37 52.38
C LEU A 924 62.41 71.20 53.55
N THR A 925 61.68 72.26 53.86
CA THR A 925 60.68 72.24 54.92
C THR A 925 59.32 72.74 54.41
N PRO A 926 58.26 71.92 54.42
CA PRO A 926 58.31 70.46 54.58
C PRO A 926 58.98 69.77 53.36
N ASP A 927 59.54 68.58 53.54
CA ASP A 927 60.12 67.79 52.43
C ASP A 927 59.01 67.04 51.65
N PRO A 928 58.77 67.38 50.36
CA PRO A 928 57.76 66.71 49.54
C PRO A 928 58.26 65.38 48.95
N SER A 929 59.56 65.10 49.01
CA SER A 929 60.20 64.00 48.29
C SER A 929 59.54 62.64 48.55
N GLY A 930 59.26 61.89 47.48
CA GLY A 930 58.68 60.54 47.53
C GLY A 930 57.17 60.46 47.77
N LYS A 931 56.47 61.60 47.94
CA LYS A 931 55.00 61.64 48.09
C LYS A 931 54.32 61.91 46.75
N SER A 932 53.19 61.25 46.52
CA SER A 932 52.30 61.51 45.38
C SER A 932 51.25 62.54 45.74
N TYR A 933 51.08 63.54 44.87
CA TYR A 933 50.15 64.63 45.06
C TYR A 933 49.19 64.74 43.87
N LYS A 934 47.94 65.07 44.16
CA LYS A 934 47.00 65.57 43.15
C LYS A 934 47.37 67.01 42.78
N PRO A 935 47.06 67.49 41.55
CA PRO A 935 47.41 68.84 41.12
C PRO A 935 46.93 69.96 42.06
N GLN A 936 45.79 69.81 42.74
CA GLN A 936 45.31 70.80 43.72
C GLN A 936 46.11 70.81 45.04
N GLU A 937 46.69 69.68 45.43
CA GLU A 937 47.47 69.57 46.68
C GLU A 937 48.84 70.23 46.52
N LEU A 938 49.41 70.21 45.31
CA LEU A 938 50.66 70.90 44.98
C LEU A 938 50.54 72.42 45.09
N LEU A 939 49.37 72.99 44.74
CA LEU A 939 49.11 74.43 44.87
C LEU A 939 49.09 74.93 46.33
N GLY A 940 48.86 74.03 47.28
CA GLY A 940 48.81 74.34 48.72
C GLY A 940 50.18 74.29 49.43
N LEU A 941 51.23 73.80 48.76
CA LEU A 941 52.54 73.63 49.39
C LEU A 941 53.24 74.97 49.61
N LYS A 942 53.68 75.21 50.85
CA LYS A 942 54.53 76.34 51.23
C LYS A 942 55.91 75.81 51.59
N LEU A 943 56.84 75.88 50.64
CA LEU A 943 58.17 75.29 50.79
C LEU A 943 59.17 76.36 51.25
N THR A 944 60.01 76.00 52.21
CA THR A 944 61.24 76.72 52.55
C THR A 944 62.42 75.84 52.14
N VAL A 945 63.38 76.42 51.42
CA VAL A 945 64.58 75.73 50.95
C VAL A 945 65.82 76.43 51.52
N ASP A 946 66.69 75.65 52.14
CA ASP A 946 67.98 76.14 52.66
C ASP A 946 69.09 75.73 51.67
N VAL A 947 69.85 76.72 51.20
CA VAL A 947 70.90 76.57 50.19
C VAL A 947 72.25 76.94 50.81
N SER A 948 73.28 76.14 50.53
CA SER A 948 74.63 76.37 51.03
C SER A 948 75.36 77.47 50.24
N ASP A 949 75.87 78.46 50.98
CA ASP A 949 76.85 79.44 50.53
C ASP A 949 78.24 79.04 51.02
N TYR A 950 79.28 79.45 50.28
CA TYR A 950 80.67 79.12 50.60
C TYR A 950 81.48 80.39 50.93
N GLN A 951 82.31 80.39 51.96
CA GLN A 951 83.15 81.55 52.31
C GLN A 951 84.61 81.33 51.90
N ILE A 952 85.15 82.26 51.11
CA ILE A 952 86.57 82.26 50.70
C ILE A 952 87.33 83.29 51.52
N SER A 953 88.48 82.91 52.07
CA SER A 953 89.34 83.79 52.88
C SER A 953 90.76 83.86 52.31
N ALA A 954 91.38 85.04 52.41
CA ALA A 954 92.74 85.35 51.96
C ALA A 954 93.73 85.31 53.14
N ASP A 955 93.66 84.26 53.95
CA ASP A 955 94.42 84.08 55.19
C ASP A 955 95.92 83.73 54.99
N GLY A 956 96.47 84.09 53.82
CA GLY A 956 97.88 83.94 53.48
C GLY A 956 98.29 82.57 52.94
N ALA A 957 97.34 81.64 52.75
CA ALA A 957 97.63 80.29 52.24
C ALA A 957 97.21 80.06 50.77
N LEU A 958 96.34 80.91 50.22
CA LEU A 958 95.75 80.70 48.89
C LEU A 958 96.52 81.48 47.82
N THR A 959 97.13 80.77 46.86
CA THR A 959 97.75 81.38 45.69
C THR A 959 96.72 81.75 44.61
N VAL A 960 97.09 82.64 43.68
CA VAL A 960 96.25 83.01 42.52
C VAL A 960 95.89 81.78 41.69
N GLY A 961 96.85 80.88 41.47
CA GLY A 961 96.64 79.62 40.75
C GLY A 961 95.67 78.70 41.48
N GLN A 962 95.83 78.53 42.80
CA GLN A 962 94.91 77.72 43.61
C GLN A 962 93.49 78.31 43.66
N PHE A 963 93.37 79.65 43.72
CA PHE A 963 92.08 80.32 43.66
C PHE A 963 91.39 80.10 42.31
N ARG A 964 92.12 80.25 41.19
CA ARG A 964 91.58 79.96 39.85
C ARG A 964 91.19 78.49 39.71
N GLN A 965 92.01 77.58 40.20
CA GLN A 965 91.73 76.15 40.13
C GLN A 965 90.50 75.76 40.96
N SER A 966 90.40 76.29 42.18
CA SER A 966 89.35 75.89 43.13
C SER A 966 88.03 76.65 42.92
N PHE A 967 88.10 77.90 42.45
CA PHE A 967 86.95 78.82 42.40
C PHE A 967 86.76 79.53 41.06
N GLY A 968 87.66 79.34 40.08
CA GLY A 968 87.64 80.09 38.82
C GLY A 968 86.43 79.83 37.91
N THR A 969 85.69 78.75 38.14
CA THR A 969 84.39 78.50 37.49
C THR A 969 83.21 79.15 38.24
N MET A 970 83.40 79.53 39.51
CA MET A 970 82.34 80.04 40.38
C MET A 970 82.44 81.57 40.59
N VAL A 971 83.66 82.13 40.62
CA VAL A 971 83.91 83.58 40.63
C VAL A 971 85.02 83.93 39.64
N ALA A 972 84.74 84.90 38.77
CA ALA A 972 85.73 85.37 37.81
C ALA A 972 86.67 86.43 38.44
N PRO A 973 88.00 86.23 38.44
CA PRO A 973 88.94 87.26 38.83
C PRO A 973 89.04 88.34 37.75
N SER A 974 89.02 89.62 38.15
CA SER A 974 89.09 90.75 37.20
C SER A 974 90.48 90.97 36.58
N ASN A 975 91.54 90.40 37.18
CA ASN A 975 92.90 90.40 36.63
C ASN A 975 93.39 88.96 36.36
N PRO A 976 92.94 88.32 35.27
CA PRO A 976 93.25 86.92 34.96
C PRO A 976 94.72 86.71 34.50
N ALA A 977 95.49 87.78 34.31
CA ALA A 977 96.90 87.70 33.90
C ALA A 977 97.90 87.74 35.09
N ALA A 978 97.41 87.85 36.33
CA ALA A 978 98.27 87.78 37.51
C ALA A 978 99.00 86.42 37.60
N ASP A 979 100.24 86.47 38.06
CA ASP A 979 101.12 85.30 38.28
C ASP A 979 100.47 84.32 39.26
N ASP A 980 100.36 83.05 38.86
CA ASP A 980 99.66 82.01 39.59
C ASP A 980 100.32 81.68 40.93
N ASP A 981 101.64 81.92 41.07
CA ASP A 981 102.39 81.60 42.30
C ASP A 981 102.23 82.68 43.39
N LYS A 982 101.59 83.81 43.08
CA LYS A 982 101.40 84.91 44.02
C LYS A 982 100.35 84.57 45.07
N ILE A 983 100.61 84.92 46.33
CA ILE A 983 99.66 84.72 47.44
C ILE A 983 98.62 85.83 47.41
N ILE A 984 97.35 85.45 47.51
CA ILE A 984 96.23 86.39 47.66
C ILE A 984 96.23 86.89 49.11
N THR A 985 96.45 88.19 49.29
CA THR A 985 96.43 88.86 50.60
C THR A 985 95.13 89.60 50.87
N GLY A 986 94.23 89.66 49.90
CA GLY A 986 92.89 90.21 50.07
C GLY A 986 92.10 90.19 48.78
N PHE A 987 90.82 90.55 48.90
CA PHE A 987 89.89 90.70 47.80
C PHE A 987 89.44 92.15 47.75
N ILE A 988 89.28 92.71 46.56
CA ILE A 988 88.86 94.09 46.37
C ILE A 988 87.45 94.11 45.77
N PHE A 989 86.54 94.77 46.49
CA PHE A 989 85.16 95.02 46.06
C PHE A 989 84.87 96.52 46.17
N GLY A 990 84.45 97.15 45.06
CA GLY A 990 84.09 98.58 45.08
C GLY A 990 85.21 99.54 45.51
N GLY A 991 86.48 99.11 45.45
CA GLY A 991 87.66 99.88 45.90
C GLY A 991 88.12 99.59 47.33
N GLU A 992 87.36 98.83 48.11
CA GLU A 992 87.74 98.40 49.46
C GLU A 992 88.41 97.03 49.45
N THR A 993 89.46 96.86 50.26
CA THR A 993 90.11 95.56 50.46
C THR A 993 89.46 94.82 51.63
N VAL A 994 89.01 93.59 51.40
CA VAL A 994 88.47 92.66 52.42
C VAL A 994 89.32 91.39 52.49
N ASN A 995 89.34 90.77 53.66
CA ASN A 995 90.15 89.57 53.91
C ASN A 995 89.39 88.26 53.60
N SER A 996 88.07 88.33 53.41
CA SER A 996 87.22 87.21 53.02
C SER A 996 85.95 87.71 52.34
N PHE A 997 85.29 86.84 51.57
CA PHE A 997 83.96 87.09 51.02
C PHE A 997 83.13 85.81 50.95
N ARG A 998 81.82 85.98 50.96
CA ARG A 998 80.84 84.90 50.89
C ARG A 998 80.34 84.76 49.45
N MET A 999 80.50 83.58 48.88
CA MET A 999 79.92 83.15 47.62
C MET A 999 78.46 82.77 47.82
N SER A 1000 77.58 83.34 47.00
CA SER A 1000 76.16 83.03 47.00
C SER A 1000 75.58 83.17 45.60
N ASP A 1001 74.74 82.21 45.20
CA ASP A 1001 73.95 82.29 43.96
C ASP A 1001 72.97 83.48 43.97
N ARG A 1002 72.76 84.11 45.13
CA ARG A 1002 71.95 85.32 45.26
C ARG A 1002 72.60 86.54 44.60
N PHE A 1003 73.93 86.60 44.54
CA PHE A 1003 74.68 87.80 44.17
C PHE A 1003 75.83 87.44 43.22
N GLY A 1004 75.53 87.13 41.96
CA GLY A 1004 76.56 86.92 40.93
C GLY A 1004 77.47 88.14 40.78
N GLY A 1005 78.79 87.92 40.70
CA GLY A 1005 79.75 89.02 40.63
C GLY A 1005 81.18 88.58 40.29
N SER A 1006 82.02 89.56 39.93
CA SER A 1006 83.46 89.40 39.76
C SER A 1006 84.21 89.94 40.97
N VAL A 1007 85.35 89.35 41.31
CA VAL A 1007 86.20 89.80 42.41
C VAL A 1007 87.55 90.26 41.88
N THR A 1008 88.08 91.34 42.44
CA THR A 1008 89.46 91.75 42.14
C THR A 1008 90.39 91.17 43.19
N LEU A 1009 91.48 90.53 42.77
CA LEU A 1009 92.44 89.93 43.70
C LEU A 1009 93.50 90.95 44.10
N LYS A 1010 93.82 91.03 45.39
CA LYS A 1010 95.00 91.71 45.91
C LYS A 1010 96.06 90.66 46.22
N ILE A 1011 97.25 90.86 45.66
CA ILE A 1011 98.36 89.90 45.70
C ILE A 1011 99.62 90.54 46.27
N ASP A 1012 100.49 89.76 46.90
CA ASP A 1012 101.81 90.18 47.43
C ASP A 1012 102.97 89.79 46.51
#